data_AF-A0A0L6I373-F1
#
_entry.id   AF-A0A0L6I373-F1
#
_cell.length_a   1.000
_cell.length_b   1.000
_cell.length_c   1.000
_cell.angle_alpha   90.00
_cell.angle_beta   90.00
_cell.angle_gamma   90.00
#
_symmetry.space_group_name_H-M   'P 1'
#
loop_
_entity.id
_entity.type
_entity.pdbx_description
1 polymer ?
#
loop_
_entity_poly.entity_id
_entity_poly.type
_entity_poly.pdbx_seq_one_letter_code
_entity_poly.pdbx_strand_id
1 'polypeptide(L)'
;MSTLLSSLGRWSYRHPWRVLVSWLLALGLAGAGALVLGAGTDNSFSIPGTESQAGLEQLNRSFPQVSGTSAQIIVVAADGDSIADDPYRQDIEDAVERLADLDDSVLSATSPYDENVSGMINDDETAGIIRLQFDGQSTDVSAETQDDLRAVVADLAEELPEGSQTALGGELFATSIPGVTLTEAVGLLIALLVLIVTFRSFVVAGLPLLTAVLGVGISMAGIFAATAFATVSSTTPLLALMLGLAVGIDYALFIMARHQDQVRDGVDPEESTARAVGTAGSAVVFAGVTVLIALIGLGFAGIPFLTTMGVAASAAVAVAVAIAVTLTPALLGFMKGRVIGRPRRERKPKKDAPAPAPRRRFSDRWVTGVTKRPILVSLAVVIGLGIVAIPALSLNLALPNAGVLPKDNEARQSYDLVAEEFGAGFNGPLILTGTIVTSTDPLTLMQDLGDEVATIDGVKEVALSTPNETADTGIVQIIPETAPDDPATADLVRELRFHHDAWLDEYGIDLKVTGFTAVGIDISDQLGHALLPFGIFVIGLSLILLTIVFRSLWVPITAAAGYLLSIVAGFGIVGAVFEWGWFADLLHVAKVGPIISFMPIILMGVLFGLAMDYQVFLVSRMREDYVHDPDAKSPDRALRRAAALRAVRSGFTGSAKVVTAAGLIMFAVFVAFVPEGDSSLKPIALGLAAGIAIDAFLVRMTLIPALMAILGERAWHIPGWLERILPSVDIEGEAVERERHLAEWPGDDSVVAADDLSIADAGVEHVHLRVPAHGAAVLSGSSSGALRVLALAIAGRATTDDGRLRVAGHLLPGRAAWVRAHVGTVLVADGTAAASELSEALRGRPAVVVIDAVDRLSRDERDQLGARLRDADPSTALILTAVSPQPALDLLAAAGRPAPELIDIDTPAVARTASTTTEVNA
;
A
#
# COMPACT_ATOMS: atom_id res chain seq x y z
N MET A 1 -5.04 19.21 -8.31
CA MET A 1 -4.89 17.77 -8.62
C MET A 1 -6.04 17.29 -9.50
N SER A 2 -7.28 17.45 -9.04
CA SER A 2 -8.53 17.15 -9.77
C SER A 2 -8.59 17.64 -11.23
N THR A 3 -8.18 18.87 -11.51
CA THR A 3 -8.16 19.45 -12.88
C THR A 3 -7.15 18.76 -13.80
N LEU A 4 -5.97 18.40 -13.29
CA LEU A 4 -4.96 17.64 -14.04
C LEU A 4 -5.47 16.23 -14.33
N LEU A 5 -6.02 15.55 -13.33
CA LEU A 5 -6.60 14.21 -13.49
C LEU A 5 -7.79 14.22 -14.46
N SER A 6 -8.61 15.26 -14.45
CA SER A 6 -9.69 15.44 -15.42
C SER A 6 -9.16 15.57 -16.85
N SER A 7 -8.08 16.36 -17.03
CA SER A 7 -7.43 16.49 -18.34
C SER A 7 -6.77 15.20 -18.81
N LEU A 8 -6.16 14.44 -17.90
CA LEU A 8 -5.56 13.13 -18.16
C LEU A 8 -6.62 12.11 -18.57
N GLY A 9 -7.75 12.06 -17.84
CA GLY A 9 -8.88 11.19 -18.17
C GLY A 9 -9.46 11.49 -19.55
N ARG A 10 -9.60 12.77 -19.90
CA ARG A 10 -10.04 13.19 -21.24
C ARG A 10 -9.04 12.80 -22.33
N TRP A 11 -7.75 12.99 -22.08
CA TRP A 11 -6.69 12.61 -23.02
C TRP A 11 -6.67 11.09 -23.27
N SER A 12 -6.75 10.30 -22.21
CA SER A 12 -6.77 8.83 -22.27
C SER A 12 -7.99 8.31 -23.02
N TYR A 13 -9.17 8.91 -22.77
CA TYR A 13 -10.40 8.57 -23.49
C TYR A 13 -10.29 8.85 -25.00
N ARG A 14 -9.64 9.95 -25.40
CA ARG A 14 -9.46 10.32 -26.82
C ARG A 14 -8.38 9.50 -27.54
N HIS A 15 -7.39 9.00 -26.81
CA HIS A 15 -6.25 8.27 -27.39
C HIS A 15 -6.12 6.84 -26.84
N PRO A 16 -7.19 6.02 -26.90
CA PRO A 16 -7.24 4.77 -26.17
C PRO A 16 -6.20 3.75 -26.68
N TRP A 17 -5.89 3.78 -27.98
CA TRP A 17 -4.83 2.95 -28.57
C TRP A 17 -3.43 3.33 -28.09
N ARG A 18 -3.12 4.62 -27.92
CA ARG A 18 -1.79 5.04 -27.46
C ARG A 18 -1.56 4.56 -26.04
N VAL A 19 -2.54 4.74 -25.16
CA VAL A 19 -2.49 4.29 -23.77
C VAL A 19 -2.36 2.77 -23.68
N LEU A 20 -3.19 2.03 -24.41
CA LEU A 20 -3.13 0.56 -24.40
C LEU A 20 -1.78 0.04 -24.89
N VAL A 21 -1.26 0.56 -26.01
CA VAL A 21 0.04 0.14 -26.55
C VAL A 21 1.17 0.50 -25.59
N SER A 22 1.14 1.67 -24.95
CA SER A 22 2.16 2.04 -23.95
C SER A 22 2.19 1.06 -22.77
N TRP A 23 1.03 0.64 -22.27
CA TRP A 23 0.97 -0.34 -21.18
C TRP A 23 1.35 -1.75 -21.61
N LEU A 24 0.98 -2.18 -22.82
CA LEU A 24 1.44 -3.46 -23.37
C LEU A 24 2.96 -3.47 -23.63
N LEU A 25 3.52 -2.34 -24.06
CA LEU A 25 4.98 -2.17 -24.17
C LEU A 25 5.64 -2.19 -22.81
N ALA A 26 5.06 -1.53 -21.79
CA ALA A 26 5.58 -1.60 -20.42
C ALA A 26 5.57 -3.04 -19.89
N LEU A 27 4.50 -3.81 -20.14
CA LEU A 27 4.44 -5.23 -19.81
C LEU A 27 5.51 -6.04 -20.56
N GLY A 28 5.69 -5.80 -21.86
CA GLY A 28 6.71 -6.48 -22.66
C GLY A 28 8.13 -6.16 -22.19
N LEU A 29 8.41 -4.90 -21.83
CA LEU A 29 9.71 -4.46 -21.30
C LEU A 29 9.97 -5.03 -19.90
N ALA A 30 8.98 -4.98 -19.01
CA ALA A 30 9.09 -5.57 -17.68
C ALA A 30 9.28 -7.09 -17.77
N GLY A 31 8.53 -7.77 -18.64
CA GLY A 31 8.66 -9.21 -18.88
C GLY A 31 10.03 -9.59 -19.46
N ALA A 32 10.55 -8.82 -20.43
CA ALA A 32 11.91 -9.02 -20.93
C ALA A 32 12.96 -8.77 -19.84
N GLY A 33 12.77 -7.76 -18.99
CA GLY A 33 13.61 -7.51 -17.82
C GLY A 33 13.60 -8.70 -16.84
N ALA A 34 12.43 -9.24 -16.53
CA ALA A 34 12.28 -10.41 -15.66
C ALA A 34 13.01 -11.64 -16.21
N LEU A 35 12.90 -11.89 -17.53
CA LEU A 35 13.55 -13.03 -18.19
C LEU A 35 15.07 -12.89 -18.28
N VAL A 36 15.60 -11.66 -18.39
CA VAL A 36 17.04 -11.41 -18.56
C VAL A 36 17.75 -11.20 -17.23
N LEU A 37 17.08 -10.56 -16.26
CA LEU A 37 17.67 -10.15 -14.98
C LEU A 37 17.21 -11.03 -13.80
N GLY A 38 16.17 -11.84 -13.97
CA GLY A 38 15.61 -12.64 -12.87
C GLY A 38 16.64 -13.62 -12.30
N ALA A 39 16.95 -13.46 -11.01
CA ALA A 39 17.87 -14.29 -10.25
C ALA A 39 17.16 -15.27 -9.29
N GLY A 40 15.83 -15.25 -9.23
CA GLY A 40 15.03 -16.10 -8.32
C GLY A 40 14.66 -15.39 -7.01
N THR A 41 13.86 -16.04 -6.18
CA THR A 41 13.47 -15.54 -4.85
C THR A 41 14.28 -16.22 -3.76
N ASP A 42 14.66 -15.48 -2.72
CA ASP A 42 15.47 -15.96 -1.60
C ASP A 42 14.64 -15.92 -0.29
N ASN A 43 14.48 -17.07 0.36
CA ASN A 43 13.74 -17.22 1.61
C ASN A 43 14.62 -17.22 2.86
N SER A 44 15.91 -16.91 2.74
CA SER A 44 16.77 -16.70 3.89
C SER A 44 16.35 -15.42 4.63
N PHE A 45 15.88 -15.60 5.87
CA PHE A 45 15.55 -14.46 6.73
C PHE A 45 16.78 -14.10 7.56
N SER A 46 17.36 -12.92 7.30
CA SER A 46 18.44 -12.38 8.12
C SER A 46 18.04 -11.05 8.74
N ILE A 47 18.42 -10.84 10.00
CA ILE A 47 18.36 -9.53 10.64
C ILE A 47 19.75 -9.15 11.16
N PRO A 48 20.46 -8.25 10.45
CA PRO A 48 21.76 -7.76 10.88
C PRO A 48 21.71 -7.17 12.29
N GLY A 49 22.72 -7.50 13.10
CA GLY A 49 22.88 -6.97 14.45
C GLY A 49 22.23 -7.79 15.57
N THR A 50 21.64 -8.95 15.26
CA THR A 50 21.20 -9.93 16.27
C THR A 50 22.35 -10.86 16.66
N GLU A 51 22.30 -11.40 17.87
CA GLU A 51 23.32 -12.31 18.41
C GLU A 51 23.39 -13.61 17.59
N SER A 52 22.23 -14.21 17.29
CA SER A 52 22.15 -15.44 16.49
C SER A 52 22.72 -15.25 15.09
N GLN A 53 22.44 -14.12 14.42
CA GLN A 53 23.02 -13.81 13.10
C GLN A 53 24.54 -13.63 13.19
N ALA A 54 25.04 -12.95 14.23
CA ALA A 54 26.48 -12.78 14.44
C ALA A 54 27.18 -14.12 14.70
N GLY A 55 26.54 -15.03 15.46
CA GLY A 55 27.00 -16.40 15.65
C GLY A 55 26.99 -17.22 14.36
N LEU A 56 25.95 -17.06 13.53
CA LEU A 56 25.84 -17.76 12.24
C LEU A 56 26.89 -17.26 11.23
N GLU A 57 27.16 -15.95 11.20
CA GLU A 57 28.24 -15.38 10.39
C GLU A 57 29.63 -15.84 10.85
N GLN A 58 29.82 -16.04 12.16
CA GLN A 58 31.04 -16.60 12.72
C GLN A 58 31.18 -18.08 12.35
N LEU A 59 30.11 -18.86 12.47
CA LEU A 59 30.06 -20.26 12.06
C LEU A 59 30.37 -20.41 10.57
N ASN A 60 29.79 -19.56 9.71
CA ASN A 60 30.07 -19.51 8.27
C ASN A 60 31.55 -19.31 7.91
N ARG A 61 32.31 -18.62 8.77
CA ARG A 61 33.74 -18.36 8.53
C ARG A 61 34.63 -19.47 9.08
N SER A 62 34.26 -20.05 10.23
CA SER A 62 35.11 -21.00 10.98
C SER A 62 34.73 -22.48 10.78
N PHE A 63 33.49 -22.76 10.36
CA PHE A 63 32.90 -24.09 10.15
C PHE A 63 31.98 -24.12 8.90
N PRO A 64 32.50 -23.86 7.67
CA PRO A 64 31.70 -23.86 6.45
C PRO A 64 30.95 -25.19 6.19
N GLN A 65 31.49 -26.31 6.69
CA GLN A 65 30.88 -27.65 6.57
C GLN A 65 29.59 -27.81 7.38
N VAL A 66 29.36 -26.94 8.37
CA VAL A 66 28.16 -26.94 9.24
C VAL A 66 27.21 -25.80 8.85
N SER A 67 27.56 -25.03 7.82
CA SER A 67 26.90 -23.77 7.49
C SER A 67 26.73 -23.63 5.98
N GLY A 68 25.51 -23.92 5.49
CA GLY A 68 25.12 -23.81 4.10
C GLY A 68 23.78 -24.52 3.87
N THR A 69 23.29 -24.56 2.63
CA THR A 69 22.03 -25.26 2.33
C THR A 69 22.18 -26.76 2.52
N SER A 70 21.34 -27.35 3.36
CA SER A 70 21.34 -28.79 3.61
C SER A 70 20.08 -29.49 3.08
N ALA A 71 20.26 -30.75 2.68
CA ALA A 71 19.18 -31.71 2.53
C ALA A 71 19.40 -32.85 3.51
N GLN A 72 18.33 -33.51 3.92
CA GLN A 72 18.43 -34.70 4.77
C GLN A 72 17.48 -35.78 4.26
N ILE A 73 17.87 -37.03 4.44
CA ILE A 73 17.05 -38.20 4.13
C ILE A 73 16.94 -38.98 5.41
N ILE A 74 15.72 -39.20 5.88
CA ILE A 74 15.47 -40.11 7.01
C ILE A 74 15.08 -41.48 6.45
N VAL A 75 15.66 -42.52 7.03
CA VAL A 75 15.34 -43.93 6.75
C VAL A 75 14.89 -44.56 8.06
N VAL A 76 13.73 -45.22 8.03
CA VAL A 76 13.17 -45.97 9.15
C VAL A 76 13.03 -47.43 8.72
N ALA A 77 13.60 -48.34 9.50
CA ALA A 77 13.52 -49.78 9.29
C ALA A 77 12.08 -50.29 9.46
N ALA A 78 11.81 -51.48 8.93
CA ALA A 78 10.55 -52.16 9.17
C ALA A 78 10.42 -52.59 10.64
N ASP A 79 9.18 -52.79 11.11
CA ASP A 79 8.89 -53.17 12.50
C ASP A 79 9.71 -54.40 12.96
N GLY A 80 10.66 -54.17 13.88
CA GLY A 80 11.49 -55.21 14.49
C GLY A 80 12.84 -55.46 13.81
N ASP A 81 13.14 -54.75 12.73
CA ASP A 81 14.45 -54.72 12.08
C ASP A 81 15.31 -53.57 12.62
N SER A 82 16.62 -53.65 12.45
CA SER A 82 17.59 -52.60 12.79
C SER A 82 18.23 -52.04 11.52
N ILE A 83 18.41 -50.73 11.46
CA ILE A 83 19.14 -50.09 10.35
C ILE A 83 20.62 -50.45 10.37
N ALA A 84 21.16 -50.85 11.54
CA ALA A 84 22.58 -51.20 11.69
C ALA A 84 22.95 -52.55 11.04
N ASP A 85 21.95 -53.38 10.70
CA ASP A 85 22.11 -54.70 10.11
C ASP A 85 22.00 -54.67 8.57
N ASP A 86 22.57 -55.68 7.90
CA ASP A 86 22.35 -55.89 6.46
C ASP A 86 20.92 -56.42 6.22
N PRO A 87 20.21 -55.97 5.17
CA PRO A 87 20.71 -55.18 4.03
C PRO A 87 20.70 -53.65 4.22
N TYR A 88 20.03 -53.13 5.25
CA TYR A 88 19.84 -51.68 5.48
C TYR A 88 21.16 -50.90 5.45
N ARG A 89 22.16 -51.36 6.19
CA ARG A 89 23.46 -50.70 6.26
C ARG A 89 24.12 -50.57 4.90
N GLN A 90 24.13 -51.66 4.13
CA GLN A 90 24.76 -51.68 2.81
C GLN A 90 24.02 -50.76 1.83
N ASP A 91 22.68 -50.84 1.78
CA ASP A 91 21.88 -50.05 0.86
C ASP A 91 21.99 -48.54 1.15
N ILE A 92 22.05 -48.17 2.43
CA ILE A 92 22.26 -46.77 2.87
C ILE A 92 23.65 -46.26 2.47
N GLU A 93 24.72 -47.04 2.68
CA GLU A 93 26.07 -46.64 2.26
C GLU A 93 26.18 -46.52 0.72
N ASP A 94 25.59 -47.47 -0.02
CA ASP A 94 25.53 -47.42 -1.49
C ASP A 94 24.73 -46.19 -1.99
N ALA A 95 23.70 -45.74 -1.24
CA ALA A 95 23.01 -44.49 -1.51
C ALA A 95 23.88 -43.26 -1.19
N VAL A 96 24.59 -43.25 -0.05
CA VAL A 96 25.51 -42.16 0.32
C VAL A 96 26.59 -41.94 -0.74
N GLU A 97 27.18 -43.02 -1.29
CA GLU A 97 28.15 -42.92 -2.39
C GLU A 97 27.53 -42.30 -3.65
N ARG A 98 26.34 -42.74 -4.06
CA ARG A 98 25.59 -42.16 -5.20
C ARG A 98 25.29 -40.68 -4.99
N LEU A 99 24.96 -40.29 -3.76
CA LEU A 99 24.65 -38.92 -3.38
C LEU A 99 25.89 -38.01 -3.37
N ALA A 100 27.04 -38.53 -2.93
CA ALA A 100 28.30 -37.80 -2.94
C ALA A 100 28.80 -37.51 -4.37
N ASP A 101 28.56 -38.43 -5.31
CA ASP A 101 28.98 -38.31 -6.70
C ASP A 101 27.92 -37.67 -7.62
N LEU A 102 26.82 -37.17 -7.04
CA LEU A 102 25.63 -36.73 -7.79
C LEU A 102 25.87 -35.45 -8.59
N ASP A 103 26.53 -34.46 -7.98
CA ASP A 103 26.80 -33.15 -8.58
C ASP A 103 28.05 -32.52 -7.93
N ASP A 104 28.84 -31.77 -8.70
CA ASP A 104 30.03 -31.05 -8.18
C ASP A 104 29.68 -30.00 -7.11
N SER A 105 28.39 -29.62 -6.99
CA SER A 105 27.86 -28.73 -5.96
C SER A 105 27.63 -29.39 -4.60
N VAL A 106 27.68 -30.72 -4.49
CA VAL A 106 27.60 -31.45 -3.21
C VAL A 106 28.96 -31.33 -2.51
N LEU A 107 29.01 -30.58 -1.40
CA LEU A 107 30.22 -30.42 -0.59
C LEU A 107 30.51 -31.66 0.25
N SER A 108 29.47 -32.31 0.77
CA SER A 108 29.60 -33.55 1.54
C SER A 108 28.26 -34.28 1.63
N ALA A 109 28.31 -35.62 1.53
CA ALA A 109 27.25 -36.52 1.97
C ALA A 109 27.75 -37.29 3.20
N THR A 110 27.08 -37.14 4.33
CA THR A 110 27.44 -37.76 5.61
C THR A 110 26.58 -39.00 5.84
N SER A 111 27.24 -40.14 6.00
CA SER A 111 26.61 -41.41 6.37
C SER A 111 26.17 -41.40 7.84
N PRO A 112 25.02 -42.01 8.19
CA PRO A 112 24.64 -42.21 9.58
C PRO A 112 25.60 -43.11 10.36
N TYR A 113 26.45 -43.89 9.68
CA TYR A 113 27.43 -44.82 10.29
C TYR A 113 28.85 -44.23 10.42
N ASP A 114 29.05 -42.95 10.07
CA ASP A 114 30.36 -42.29 10.19
C ASP A 114 30.79 -42.22 11.67
N GLU A 115 31.96 -42.76 11.99
CA GLU A 115 32.50 -42.78 13.36
C GLU A 115 32.74 -41.38 13.94
N ASN A 116 32.81 -40.35 13.09
CA ASN A 116 33.04 -38.97 13.50
C ASN A 116 31.74 -38.20 13.80
N VAL A 117 30.56 -38.82 13.62
CA VAL A 117 29.27 -38.16 13.77
C VAL A 117 28.35 -38.98 14.67
N SER A 118 28.01 -38.43 15.83
CA SER A 118 27.06 -39.02 16.78
C SER A 118 25.63 -38.50 16.56
N GLY A 119 24.63 -39.30 16.95
CA GLY A 119 23.22 -38.89 16.95
C GLY A 119 22.51 -38.94 15.58
N MET A 120 23.13 -39.57 14.57
CA MET A 120 22.49 -39.80 13.25
C MET A 120 21.74 -41.13 13.17
N ILE A 121 21.85 -41.95 14.21
CA ILE A 121 21.07 -43.18 14.44
C ILE A 121 20.39 -43.01 15.80
N ASN A 122 19.12 -43.38 15.89
CA ASN A 122 18.39 -43.28 17.16
C ASN A 122 18.82 -44.39 18.14
N ASP A 123 18.49 -44.22 19.42
CA ASP A 123 18.91 -45.15 20.49
C ASP A 123 18.44 -46.60 20.29
N ASP A 124 17.30 -46.78 19.62
CA ASP A 124 16.69 -48.08 19.34
C ASP A 124 17.21 -48.73 18.04
N GLU A 125 18.12 -48.07 17.32
CA GLU A 125 18.68 -48.47 16.02
C GLU A 125 17.61 -48.74 14.93
N THR A 126 16.42 -48.15 15.04
CA THR A 126 15.32 -48.30 14.08
C THR A 126 15.33 -47.24 12.98
N ALA A 127 16.03 -46.13 13.16
CA ALA A 127 16.04 -45.03 12.21
C ALA A 127 17.41 -44.35 12.09
N GLY A 128 17.70 -43.87 10.88
CA GLY A 128 18.95 -43.18 10.55
C GLY A 128 18.75 -41.98 9.63
N ILE A 129 19.64 -41.00 9.74
CA ILE A 129 19.62 -39.77 8.93
C ILE A 129 20.87 -39.66 8.08
N ILE A 130 20.68 -39.55 6.76
CA ILE A 130 21.72 -39.18 5.81
C ILE A 130 21.65 -37.66 5.63
N ARG A 131 22.78 -36.96 5.75
CA ARG A 131 22.84 -35.50 5.60
C ARG A 131 23.66 -35.11 4.37
N LEU A 132 23.12 -34.20 3.56
CA LEU A 132 23.81 -33.62 2.41
C LEU A 132 24.02 -32.13 2.60
N GLN A 133 25.19 -31.66 2.21
CA GLN A 133 25.57 -30.26 2.25
C GLN A 133 25.90 -29.77 0.84
N PHE A 134 25.31 -28.65 0.42
CA PHE A 134 25.55 -28.03 -0.88
C PHE A 134 26.37 -26.74 -0.75
N ASP A 135 27.12 -26.42 -1.80
CA ASP A 135 27.76 -25.11 -1.95
C ASP A 135 26.71 -24.06 -2.38
N GLY A 136 26.70 -22.91 -1.71
CA GLY A 136 25.76 -21.82 -2.00
C GLY A 136 24.38 -21.93 -1.35
N GLN A 137 23.43 -21.15 -1.90
CA GLN A 137 22.05 -21.05 -1.42
C GLN A 137 21.14 -22.08 -2.12
N SER A 138 19.95 -22.32 -1.57
CA SER A 138 18.96 -23.26 -2.14
C SER A 138 18.57 -22.94 -3.59
N THR A 139 18.73 -21.69 -4.04
CA THR A 139 18.48 -21.25 -5.41
C THR A 139 19.62 -21.56 -6.38
N ASP A 140 20.82 -21.84 -5.87
CA ASP A 140 21.98 -22.19 -6.68
C ASP A 140 21.96 -23.68 -7.06
N VAL A 141 21.26 -24.51 -6.27
CA VAL A 141 21.03 -25.93 -6.56
C VAL A 141 20.02 -26.06 -7.71
N SER A 142 20.45 -26.71 -8.80
CA SER A 142 19.63 -26.82 -10.00
C SER A 142 18.40 -27.71 -9.79
N ALA A 143 17.33 -27.47 -10.56
CA ALA A 143 16.15 -28.33 -10.53
C ALA A 143 16.46 -29.78 -10.97
N GLU A 144 17.47 -29.96 -11.82
CA GLU A 144 17.96 -31.27 -12.26
C GLU A 144 18.59 -32.01 -11.07
N THR A 145 19.48 -31.36 -10.32
CA THR A 145 20.09 -31.91 -9.10
C THR A 145 19.03 -32.30 -8.05
N GLN A 146 17.95 -31.53 -7.92
CA GLN A 146 16.84 -31.87 -7.01
C GLN A 146 16.05 -33.10 -7.48
N ASP A 147 15.79 -33.22 -8.79
CA ASP A 147 15.09 -34.38 -9.37
C ASP A 147 15.96 -35.64 -9.28
N ASP A 148 17.27 -35.51 -9.48
CA ASP A 148 18.24 -36.59 -9.31
C ASP A 148 18.31 -37.05 -7.85
N LEU A 149 18.27 -36.12 -6.88
CA LEU A 149 18.20 -36.46 -5.46
C LEU A 149 16.94 -37.26 -5.13
N ARG A 150 15.78 -36.86 -5.67
CA ARG A 150 14.52 -37.61 -5.53
C ARG A 150 14.62 -39.00 -6.15
N ALA A 151 15.29 -39.12 -7.30
CA ALA A 151 15.50 -40.41 -7.95
C ALA A 151 16.34 -41.35 -7.07
N VAL A 152 17.44 -40.88 -6.47
CA VAL A 152 18.26 -41.70 -5.57
C VAL A 152 17.48 -42.13 -4.32
N VAL A 153 16.67 -41.25 -3.74
CA VAL A 153 15.82 -41.60 -2.59
C VAL A 153 14.74 -42.62 -2.98
N ALA A 154 14.17 -42.50 -4.18
CA ALA A 154 13.20 -43.46 -4.70
C ALA A 154 13.85 -44.84 -4.95
N ASP A 155 15.04 -44.88 -5.53
CA ASP A 155 15.81 -46.11 -5.72
C ASP A 155 16.14 -46.77 -4.37
N LEU A 156 16.61 -45.98 -3.39
CA LEU A 156 16.86 -46.46 -2.03
C LEU A 156 15.57 -47.04 -1.40
N ALA A 157 14.43 -46.38 -1.59
CA ALA A 157 13.14 -46.86 -1.08
C ALA A 157 12.73 -48.22 -1.70
N GLU A 158 13.10 -48.49 -2.95
CA GLU A 158 12.84 -49.76 -3.63
C GLU A 158 13.82 -50.87 -3.25
N GLU A 159 15.05 -50.51 -2.90
CA GLU A 159 16.10 -51.44 -2.46
C GLU A 159 15.86 -51.93 -1.02
N LEU A 160 15.33 -51.07 -0.15
CA LEU A 160 15.06 -51.39 1.25
C LEU A 160 13.95 -52.44 1.44
N PRO A 161 13.98 -53.23 2.53
CA PRO A 161 12.96 -54.23 2.82
C PRO A 161 11.52 -53.68 2.90
N GLU A 162 10.52 -54.50 2.53
CA GLU A 162 9.10 -54.13 2.59
C GLU A 162 8.69 -53.70 4.01
N GLY A 163 8.11 -52.50 4.12
CA GLY A 163 7.69 -51.91 5.41
C GLY A 163 8.61 -50.79 5.91
N SER A 164 9.77 -50.60 5.27
CA SER A 164 10.66 -49.46 5.54
C SER A 164 10.05 -48.15 5.04
N GLN A 165 10.43 -47.04 5.67
CA GLN A 165 10.00 -45.70 5.26
C GLN A 165 11.22 -44.83 4.95
N THR A 166 11.15 -44.07 3.86
CA THR A 166 12.14 -43.05 3.54
C THR A 166 11.45 -41.73 3.25
N ALA A 167 12.03 -40.63 3.69
CA ALA A 167 11.53 -39.31 3.37
C ALA A 167 12.66 -38.31 3.17
N LEU A 168 12.52 -37.52 2.11
CA LEU A 168 13.43 -36.45 1.77
C LEU A 168 12.96 -35.14 2.42
N GLY A 169 13.89 -34.45 3.07
CA GLY A 169 13.63 -33.19 3.75
C GLY A 169 14.85 -32.27 3.75
N GLY A 170 14.88 -31.37 4.72
CA GLY A 170 15.90 -30.33 4.82
C GLY A 170 15.49 -29.03 4.14
N GLU A 171 16.36 -28.02 4.23
CA GLU A 171 16.08 -26.65 3.80
C GLU A 171 15.80 -26.56 2.29
N LEU A 172 16.48 -27.40 1.50
CA LEU A 172 16.32 -27.45 0.04
C LEU A 172 14.88 -27.78 -0.40
N PHE A 173 14.20 -28.67 0.33
CA PHE A 173 12.84 -29.14 -0.02
C PHE A 173 11.72 -28.47 0.78
N ALA A 174 12.07 -27.65 1.77
CA ALA A 174 11.11 -26.85 2.52
C ALA A 174 10.54 -25.66 1.70
N THR A 175 11.10 -25.36 0.51
CA THR A 175 10.67 -24.25 -0.34
C THR A 175 9.75 -24.72 -1.48
N SER A 176 8.50 -24.26 -1.48
CA SER A 176 7.56 -24.50 -2.58
C SER A 176 7.73 -23.48 -3.72
N ILE A 177 7.84 -23.93 -4.97
CA ILE A 177 7.90 -23.04 -6.14
C ILE A 177 6.53 -22.35 -6.33
N PRO A 178 6.46 -21.01 -6.44
CA PRO A 178 5.21 -20.29 -6.64
C PRO A 178 4.52 -20.69 -7.96
N GLY A 179 3.36 -21.35 -7.86
CA GLY A 179 2.48 -21.64 -9.00
C GLY A 179 1.16 -20.89 -8.89
N VAL A 180 0.64 -20.39 -10.02
CA VAL A 180 -0.74 -19.88 -10.09
C VAL A 180 -1.69 -21.06 -9.93
N THR A 181 -2.40 -21.10 -8.80
CA THR A 181 -3.28 -22.22 -8.48
C THR A 181 -4.65 -22.07 -9.14
N LEU A 182 -5.38 -23.19 -9.26
CA LEU A 182 -6.71 -23.21 -9.86
C LEU A 182 -7.74 -22.44 -9.02
N THR A 183 -7.52 -22.26 -7.70
CA THR A 183 -8.39 -21.46 -6.83
C THR A 183 -8.27 -19.95 -7.02
N GLU A 184 -7.12 -19.41 -7.44
CA GLU A 184 -7.04 -17.99 -7.78
C GLU A 184 -8.07 -17.63 -8.86
N ALA A 185 -8.23 -18.51 -9.84
CA ALA A 185 -9.24 -18.37 -10.89
C ALA A 185 -10.68 -18.36 -10.33
N VAL A 186 -10.95 -19.11 -9.24
CA VAL A 186 -12.25 -19.09 -8.55
C VAL A 186 -12.49 -17.73 -7.89
N GLY A 187 -11.49 -17.14 -7.25
CA GLY A 187 -11.56 -15.77 -6.71
C GLY A 187 -11.91 -14.73 -7.76
N LEU A 188 -11.18 -14.76 -8.90
CA LEU A 188 -11.48 -13.90 -10.04
C LEU A 188 -12.88 -14.15 -10.61
N LEU A 189 -13.35 -15.39 -10.64
CA LEU A 189 -14.70 -15.73 -11.12
C LEU A 189 -15.78 -15.14 -10.20
N ILE A 190 -15.59 -15.22 -8.88
CA ILE A 190 -16.51 -14.61 -7.91
C ILE A 190 -16.49 -13.09 -8.04
N ALA A 191 -15.30 -12.48 -8.13
CA ALA A 191 -15.16 -11.05 -8.36
C ALA A 191 -15.88 -10.62 -9.66
N LEU A 192 -15.71 -11.38 -10.74
CA LEU A 192 -16.41 -11.17 -12.01
C LEU A 192 -17.92 -11.26 -11.84
N LEU A 193 -18.44 -12.23 -11.07
CA LEU A 193 -19.87 -12.37 -10.81
C LEU A 193 -20.42 -11.17 -10.03
N VAL A 194 -19.71 -10.69 -9.02
CA VAL A 194 -20.10 -9.48 -8.26
C VAL A 194 -20.07 -8.24 -9.15
N LEU A 195 -19.06 -8.09 -10.01
CA LEU A 195 -18.96 -7.01 -11.00
C LEU A 195 -20.11 -7.06 -12.03
N ILE A 196 -20.48 -8.25 -12.51
CA ILE A 196 -21.62 -8.46 -13.42
C ILE A 196 -22.92 -7.99 -12.74
N VAL A 197 -23.13 -8.34 -11.47
CA VAL A 197 -24.30 -7.89 -10.70
C VAL A 197 -24.30 -6.37 -10.52
N THR A 198 -23.12 -5.80 -10.25
CA THR A 198 -22.94 -4.36 -9.98
C THR A 198 -23.22 -3.50 -11.21
N PHE A 199 -22.58 -3.83 -12.34
CA PHE A 199 -22.68 -3.09 -13.60
C PHE A 199 -23.81 -3.54 -14.52
N ARG A 200 -24.39 -4.73 -14.27
CA ARG A 200 -25.45 -5.35 -15.09
C ARG A 200 -25.05 -5.54 -16.56
N SER A 201 -23.76 -5.75 -16.81
CA SER A 201 -23.17 -5.94 -18.13
C SER A 201 -21.91 -6.78 -18.03
N PHE A 202 -21.82 -7.84 -18.84
CA PHE A 202 -20.66 -8.73 -18.86
C PHE A 202 -19.40 -8.02 -19.37
N VAL A 203 -19.53 -7.24 -20.45
CA VAL A 203 -18.40 -6.52 -21.05
C VAL A 203 -17.86 -5.45 -20.12
N VAL A 204 -18.73 -4.70 -19.43
CA VAL A 204 -18.31 -3.66 -18.48
C VAL A 204 -17.65 -4.29 -17.26
N ALA A 205 -18.14 -5.44 -16.79
CA ALA A 205 -17.56 -6.16 -15.66
C ALA A 205 -16.18 -6.75 -15.97
N GLY A 206 -15.90 -7.11 -17.22
CA GLY A 206 -14.58 -7.62 -17.62
C GLY A 206 -13.47 -6.56 -17.64
N LEU A 207 -13.81 -5.27 -17.78
CA LEU A 207 -12.81 -4.19 -17.82
C LEU A 207 -11.99 -4.05 -16.53
N PRO A 208 -12.60 -3.92 -15.32
CA PRO A 208 -11.81 -3.80 -14.09
C PRO A 208 -10.91 -5.02 -13.84
N LEU A 209 -11.38 -6.21 -14.21
CA LEU A 209 -10.61 -7.44 -14.12
C LEU A 209 -9.40 -7.42 -15.07
N LEU A 210 -9.60 -7.03 -16.34
CA LEU A 210 -8.54 -6.92 -17.33
C LEU A 210 -7.46 -5.93 -16.89
N THR A 211 -7.84 -4.77 -16.36
CA THR A 211 -6.88 -3.77 -15.87
C THR A 211 -6.11 -4.26 -14.66
N ALA A 212 -6.76 -4.99 -13.76
CA ALA A 212 -6.11 -5.54 -12.58
C ALA A 212 -5.08 -6.63 -12.96
N VAL A 213 -5.46 -7.57 -13.84
CA VAL A 213 -4.55 -8.63 -14.33
C VAL A 213 -3.34 -8.03 -15.05
N LEU A 214 -3.53 -7.01 -15.89
CA LEU A 214 -2.43 -6.34 -16.57
C LEU A 214 -1.50 -5.62 -15.58
N GLY A 215 -2.05 -4.97 -14.55
CA GLY A 215 -1.27 -4.32 -13.50
C GLY A 215 -0.47 -5.30 -12.65
N VAL A 216 -1.08 -6.42 -12.27
CA VAL A 216 -0.40 -7.53 -11.59
C VAL A 216 0.72 -8.08 -12.47
N GLY A 217 0.47 -8.34 -13.75
CA GLY A 217 1.50 -8.87 -14.67
C GLY A 217 2.72 -7.96 -14.77
N ILE A 218 2.51 -6.64 -14.88
CA ILE A 218 3.60 -5.65 -14.89
C ILE A 218 4.34 -5.63 -13.55
N SER A 219 3.60 -5.65 -12.44
CA SER A 219 4.19 -5.60 -11.10
C SER A 219 5.01 -6.84 -10.81
N MET A 220 4.49 -8.02 -11.17
CA MET A 220 5.15 -9.31 -11.01
C MET A 220 6.44 -9.36 -11.82
N ALA A 221 6.39 -8.97 -13.10
CA ALA A 221 7.57 -8.89 -13.95
C ALA A 221 8.60 -7.87 -13.40
N GLY A 222 8.14 -6.74 -12.86
CA GLY A 222 9.00 -5.77 -12.19
C GLY A 222 9.67 -6.32 -10.93
N ILE A 223 8.96 -7.10 -10.11
CA ILE A 223 9.50 -7.74 -8.90
C ILE A 223 10.53 -8.80 -9.28
N PHE A 224 10.24 -9.66 -10.27
CA PHE A 224 11.21 -10.65 -10.75
C PHE A 224 12.45 -9.97 -11.36
N ALA A 225 12.30 -8.88 -12.11
CA ALA A 225 13.45 -8.12 -12.60
C ALA A 225 14.27 -7.48 -11.46
N ALA A 226 13.62 -7.13 -10.33
CA ALA A 226 14.29 -6.54 -9.17
C ALA A 226 15.13 -7.54 -8.37
N THR A 227 14.89 -8.85 -8.52
CA THR A 227 15.68 -9.90 -7.86
C THR A 227 17.17 -9.85 -8.20
N ALA A 228 17.53 -9.27 -9.36
CA ALA A 228 18.91 -9.05 -9.76
C ALA A 228 19.68 -8.06 -8.85
N PHE A 229 18.96 -7.18 -8.16
CA PHE A 229 19.52 -6.05 -7.42
C PHE A 229 19.27 -6.12 -5.92
N ALA A 230 18.29 -6.92 -5.49
CA ALA A 230 17.92 -7.07 -4.09
C ALA A 230 17.36 -8.48 -3.84
N THR A 231 17.59 -9.02 -2.64
CA THR A 231 16.96 -10.27 -2.21
C THR A 231 15.47 -10.05 -2.00
N VAL A 232 14.66 -10.91 -2.62
CA VAL A 232 13.20 -10.85 -2.57
C VAL A 232 12.67 -12.20 -2.11
N SER A 233 11.95 -12.22 -0.98
CA SER A 233 11.28 -13.43 -0.49
C SER A 233 10.19 -13.89 -1.44
N SER A 234 10.00 -15.20 -1.55
CA SER A 234 8.92 -15.84 -2.32
C SER A 234 7.50 -15.37 -1.91
N THR A 235 7.34 -14.89 -0.68
CA THR A 235 6.09 -14.31 -0.19
C THR A 235 5.79 -12.94 -0.81
N THR A 236 6.81 -12.19 -1.24
CA THR A 236 6.66 -10.83 -1.78
C THR A 236 5.85 -10.80 -3.10
N PRO A 237 6.17 -11.62 -4.13
CA PRO A 237 5.34 -11.80 -5.32
C PRO A 237 3.87 -12.10 -5.01
N LEU A 238 3.60 -13.03 -4.08
CA LEU A 238 2.24 -13.46 -3.72
C LEU A 238 1.43 -12.33 -3.08
N LEU A 239 2.05 -11.58 -2.17
CA LEU A 239 1.40 -10.40 -1.60
C LEU A 239 1.16 -9.30 -2.62
N ALA A 240 2.11 -9.06 -3.54
CA ALA A 240 1.94 -8.09 -4.62
C ALA A 240 0.80 -8.48 -5.58
N LEU A 241 0.66 -9.76 -5.89
CA LEU A 241 -0.46 -10.32 -6.66
C LEU A 241 -1.79 -10.06 -5.95
N MET A 242 -1.89 -10.47 -4.69
CA MET A 242 -3.11 -10.36 -3.88
C MET A 242 -3.55 -8.90 -3.72
N LEU A 243 -2.61 -8.01 -3.35
CA LEU A 243 -2.87 -6.58 -3.19
C LEU A 243 -3.15 -5.89 -4.52
N GLY A 244 -2.34 -6.17 -5.55
CA GLY A 244 -2.48 -5.59 -6.88
C GLY A 244 -3.83 -5.93 -7.52
N LEU A 245 -4.32 -7.15 -7.31
CA LEU A 245 -5.63 -7.57 -7.81
C LEU A 245 -6.77 -6.91 -7.01
N ALA A 246 -6.73 -6.95 -5.69
CA ALA A 246 -7.76 -6.34 -4.84
C ALA A 246 -7.89 -4.83 -5.12
N VAL A 247 -6.77 -4.11 -5.05
CA VAL A 247 -6.71 -2.67 -5.26
C VAL A 247 -7.02 -2.29 -6.71
N GLY A 248 -6.44 -3.01 -7.67
CA GLY A 248 -6.64 -2.75 -9.09
C GLY A 248 -8.10 -2.88 -9.53
N ILE A 249 -8.80 -3.91 -9.05
CA ILE A 249 -10.23 -4.09 -9.34
C ILE A 249 -11.04 -2.97 -8.70
N ASP A 250 -10.76 -2.62 -7.44
CA ASP A 250 -11.57 -1.66 -6.69
C ASP A 250 -11.43 -0.22 -7.24
N TYR A 251 -10.21 0.21 -7.53
CA TYR A 251 -9.96 1.55 -8.08
C TYR A 251 -10.58 1.73 -9.47
N ALA A 252 -10.49 0.70 -10.31
CA ALA A 252 -11.16 0.69 -11.60
C ALA A 252 -12.69 0.69 -11.43
N LEU A 253 -13.23 -0.08 -10.48
CA LEU A 253 -14.66 -0.13 -10.14
C LEU A 253 -15.19 1.26 -9.75
N PHE A 254 -14.50 2.02 -8.90
CA PHE A 254 -14.96 3.35 -8.48
C PHE A 254 -15.07 4.33 -9.65
N ILE A 255 -14.03 4.42 -10.47
CA ILE A 255 -14.01 5.32 -11.63
C ILE A 255 -15.11 4.93 -12.62
N MET A 256 -15.27 3.63 -12.88
CA MET A 256 -16.30 3.13 -13.79
C MET A 256 -17.72 3.27 -13.25
N ALA A 257 -17.95 3.06 -11.95
CA ALA A 257 -19.25 3.27 -11.33
C ALA A 257 -19.67 4.73 -11.44
N ARG A 258 -18.75 5.67 -11.15
CA ARG A 258 -18.98 7.10 -11.28
C ARG A 258 -19.28 7.51 -12.72
N HIS A 259 -18.51 6.99 -13.69
CA HIS A 259 -18.76 7.21 -15.11
C HIS A 259 -20.12 6.65 -15.55
N GLN A 260 -20.45 5.42 -15.15
CA GLN A 260 -21.72 4.79 -15.51
C GLN A 260 -22.94 5.57 -14.98
N ASP A 261 -22.87 6.06 -13.74
CA ASP A 261 -23.95 6.85 -13.15
C ASP A 261 -24.12 8.20 -13.87
N GLN A 262 -23.02 8.89 -14.19
CA GLN A 262 -23.07 10.15 -14.94
C GLN A 262 -23.62 9.99 -16.37
N VAL A 263 -23.22 8.94 -17.09
CA VAL A 263 -23.74 8.68 -18.44
C VAL A 263 -25.22 8.30 -18.39
N ARG A 264 -25.68 7.61 -17.33
CA ARG A 264 -27.11 7.34 -17.09
C ARG A 264 -27.91 8.62 -16.85
N ASP A 265 -27.30 9.61 -16.21
CA ASP A 265 -27.89 10.93 -15.98
C ASP A 265 -27.81 11.84 -17.23
N GLY A 266 -27.33 11.32 -18.35
CA GLY A 266 -27.33 12.00 -19.66
C GLY A 266 -26.08 12.83 -19.94
N VAL A 267 -25.02 12.69 -19.14
CA VAL A 267 -23.73 13.35 -19.42
C VAL A 267 -23.05 12.67 -20.62
N ASP A 268 -22.48 13.46 -21.53
CA ASP A 268 -21.69 12.96 -22.65
C ASP A 268 -20.57 12.01 -22.16
N PRO A 269 -20.31 10.86 -22.80
CA PRO A 269 -19.33 9.88 -22.31
C PRO A 269 -17.90 10.41 -22.18
N GLU A 270 -17.45 11.31 -23.06
CA GLU A 270 -16.11 11.88 -22.95
C GLU A 270 -16.01 12.78 -21.73
N GLU A 271 -16.99 13.66 -21.57
CA GLU A 271 -17.06 14.60 -20.46
C GLU A 271 -17.27 13.87 -19.13
N SER A 272 -18.08 12.81 -19.13
CA SER A 272 -18.27 11.96 -17.97
C SER A 272 -16.96 11.26 -17.58
N THR A 273 -16.18 10.76 -18.53
CA THR A 273 -14.89 10.13 -18.21
C THR A 273 -13.93 11.13 -17.57
N ALA A 274 -13.85 12.35 -18.12
CA ALA A 274 -13.06 13.43 -17.55
C ALA A 274 -13.51 13.82 -16.12
N ARG A 275 -14.82 13.84 -15.86
CA ARG A 275 -15.36 14.11 -14.51
C ARG A 275 -15.11 12.96 -13.54
N ALA A 276 -15.29 11.72 -13.98
CA ALA A 276 -15.06 10.54 -13.14
C ALA A 276 -13.60 10.46 -12.68
N VAL A 277 -12.63 10.67 -13.59
CA VAL A 277 -11.20 10.67 -13.22
C VAL A 277 -10.83 11.90 -12.39
N GLY A 278 -11.42 13.07 -12.66
CA GLY A 278 -11.17 14.28 -11.86
C GLY A 278 -11.72 14.22 -10.43
N THR A 279 -12.75 13.43 -10.18
CA THR A 279 -13.41 13.30 -8.87
C THR A 279 -13.05 11.97 -8.20
N ALA A 280 -13.64 10.86 -8.64
CA ALA A 280 -13.35 9.53 -8.13
C ALA A 280 -11.87 9.13 -8.34
N GLY A 281 -11.25 9.52 -9.45
CA GLY A 281 -9.82 9.29 -9.66
C GLY A 281 -8.91 10.07 -8.70
N SER A 282 -9.30 11.27 -8.27
CA SER A 282 -8.57 12.02 -7.22
C SER A 282 -8.62 11.29 -5.89
N ALA A 283 -9.79 10.75 -5.52
CA ALA A 283 -9.95 9.92 -4.33
C ALA A 283 -9.12 8.62 -4.43
N VAL A 284 -9.11 7.96 -5.59
CA VAL A 284 -8.29 6.77 -5.87
C VAL A 284 -6.78 7.04 -5.76
N VAL A 285 -6.29 8.17 -6.26
CA VAL A 285 -4.86 8.53 -6.13
C VAL A 285 -4.52 8.79 -4.67
N PHE A 286 -5.39 9.49 -3.93
CA PHE A 286 -5.17 9.76 -2.52
C PHE A 286 -5.16 8.48 -1.66
N ALA A 287 -6.14 7.61 -1.89
CA ALA A 287 -6.24 6.25 -1.37
C ALA A 287 -4.95 5.45 -1.63
N GLY A 288 -4.57 5.36 -2.90
CA GLY A 288 -3.34 4.70 -3.33
C GLY A 288 -2.10 5.23 -2.63
N VAL A 289 -1.92 6.55 -2.56
CA VAL A 289 -0.79 7.16 -1.83
C VAL A 289 -0.80 6.79 -0.35
N THR A 290 -1.96 6.70 0.28
CA THR A 290 -2.09 6.28 1.69
C THR A 290 -1.62 4.83 1.86
N VAL A 291 -2.04 3.92 0.97
CA VAL A 291 -1.55 2.53 0.93
C VAL A 291 -0.04 2.47 0.70
N LEU A 292 0.48 3.25 -0.25
CA LEU A 292 1.92 3.31 -0.55
C LEU A 292 2.72 3.71 0.70
N ILE A 293 2.30 4.76 1.41
CA ILE A 293 3.02 5.21 2.60
C ILE A 293 2.92 4.16 3.72
N ALA A 294 1.78 3.48 3.87
CA ALA A 294 1.63 2.41 4.85
C ALA A 294 2.56 1.21 4.57
N LEU A 295 2.68 0.82 3.31
CA LEU A 295 3.54 -0.29 2.86
C LEU A 295 5.02 0.07 2.90
N ILE A 296 5.41 1.28 2.47
CA ILE A 296 6.78 1.80 2.66
C ILE A 296 7.09 1.91 4.16
N GLY A 297 6.07 2.19 4.96
CA GLY A 297 6.11 2.22 6.41
C GLY A 297 6.60 0.91 7.05
N LEU A 298 6.52 -0.24 6.38
CA LEU A 298 7.12 -1.49 6.89
C LEU A 298 8.62 -1.34 7.15
N GLY A 299 9.30 -0.44 6.44
CA GLY A 299 10.70 -0.11 6.70
C GLY A 299 10.96 0.53 8.07
N PHE A 300 9.94 1.14 8.71
CA PHE A 300 10.07 1.61 10.09
C PHE A 300 10.25 0.48 11.10
N ALA A 301 9.92 -0.77 10.73
CA ALA A 301 10.16 -1.92 11.59
C ALA A 301 11.66 -2.27 11.71
N GLY A 302 12.53 -1.71 10.85
CA GLY A 302 13.98 -1.94 10.90
C GLY A 302 14.42 -3.31 10.40
N ILE A 303 13.53 -4.03 9.72
CA ILE A 303 13.77 -5.39 9.24
C ILE A 303 13.92 -5.37 7.71
N PRO A 304 15.07 -5.81 7.14
CA PRO A 304 15.36 -5.67 5.71
C PRO A 304 14.32 -6.31 4.80
N PHE A 305 13.95 -7.57 5.05
CA PHE A 305 13.00 -8.28 4.19
C PHE A 305 11.58 -7.67 4.24
N LEU A 306 11.15 -7.12 5.38
CA LEU A 306 9.89 -6.36 5.45
C LEU A 306 9.97 -5.07 4.63
N THR A 307 11.14 -4.42 4.62
CA THR A 307 11.35 -3.22 3.81
C THR A 307 11.28 -3.53 2.32
N THR A 308 11.99 -4.56 1.84
CA THR A 308 11.95 -4.95 0.42
C THR A 308 10.55 -5.38 0.01
N MET A 309 9.86 -6.14 0.85
CA MET A 309 8.48 -6.56 0.62
C MET A 309 7.50 -5.39 0.59
N GLY A 310 7.61 -4.46 1.55
CA GLY A 310 6.79 -3.24 1.60
C GLY A 310 7.00 -2.35 0.38
N VAL A 311 8.24 -2.17 -0.07
CA VAL A 311 8.57 -1.41 -1.28
C VAL A 311 8.00 -2.08 -2.53
N ALA A 312 8.21 -3.38 -2.70
CA ALA A 312 7.67 -4.15 -3.82
C ALA A 312 6.14 -4.10 -3.88
N ALA A 313 5.46 -4.31 -2.76
CA ALA A 313 4.00 -4.21 -2.66
C ALA A 313 3.52 -2.77 -2.95
N SER A 314 4.24 -1.74 -2.46
CA SER A 314 3.91 -0.33 -2.75
C SER A 314 4.05 0.00 -4.23
N ALA A 315 5.05 -0.57 -4.91
CA ALA A 315 5.24 -0.41 -6.35
C ALA A 315 4.09 -1.06 -7.13
N ALA A 316 3.64 -2.25 -6.70
CA ALA A 316 2.49 -2.92 -7.31
C ALA A 316 1.21 -2.08 -7.19
N VAL A 317 0.97 -1.49 -6.02
CA VAL A 317 -0.15 -0.56 -5.80
C VAL A 317 0.00 0.70 -6.65
N ALA A 318 1.22 1.25 -6.78
CA ALA A 318 1.47 2.44 -7.60
C ALA A 318 1.14 2.18 -9.08
N VAL A 319 1.53 1.01 -9.60
CA VAL A 319 1.17 0.55 -10.95
C VAL A 319 -0.34 0.40 -11.08
N ALA A 320 -1.02 -0.21 -10.11
CA ALA A 320 -2.47 -0.33 -10.10
C ALA A 320 -3.19 1.03 -10.14
N VAL A 321 -2.74 2.01 -9.35
CA VAL A 321 -3.27 3.39 -9.37
C VAL A 321 -3.04 4.05 -10.73
N ALA A 322 -1.82 3.95 -11.27
CA ALA A 322 -1.48 4.51 -12.57
C ALA A 322 -2.36 3.93 -13.69
N ILE A 323 -2.59 2.62 -13.68
CA ILE A 323 -3.50 1.93 -14.60
C ILE A 323 -4.94 2.38 -14.39
N ALA A 324 -5.39 2.51 -13.14
CA ALA A 324 -6.74 2.94 -12.82
C ALA A 324 -7.05 4.32 -13.42
N VAL A 325 -6.12 5.28 -13.33
CA VAL A 325 -6.33 6.65 -13.84
C VAL A 325 -5.95 6.85 -15.32
N THR A 326 -5.30 5.88 -15.97
CA THR A 326 -4.90 5.99 -17.39
C THR A 326 -5.55 4.93 -18.28
N LEU A 327 -5.37 3.65 -18.01
CA LEU A 327 -5.87 2.57 -18.85
C LEU A 327 -7.39 2.41 -18.73
N THR A 328 -7.96 2.55 -17.53
CA THR A 328 -9.42 2.50 -17.35
C THR A 328 -10.16 3.53 -18.22
N PRO A 329 -9.84 4.84 -18.17
CA PRO A 329 -10.49 5.81 -19.05
C PRO A 329 -10.23 5.57 -20.54
N ALA A 330 -9.08 4.99 -20.92
CA ALA A 330 -8.83 4.57 -22.30
C ALA A 330 -9.75 3.42 -22.74
N LEU A 331 -9.95 2.40 -21.89
CA LEU A 331 -10.87 1.30 -22.18
C LEU A 331 -12.33 1.78 -22.27
N LEU A 332 -12.72 2.76 -21.46
CA LEU A 332 -14.01 3.46 -21.61
C LEU A 332 -14.12 4.20 -22.95
N GLY A 333 -13.02 4.77 -23.46
CA GLY A 333 -12.92 5.35 -24.80
C GLY A 333 -13.27 4.37 -25.93
N PHE A 334 -12.88 3.10 -25.81
CA PHE A 334 -13.28 2.05 -26.76
C PHE A 334 -14.78 1.72 -26.65
N MET A 335 -15.34 1.75 -25.45
CA MET A 335 -16.75 1.45 -25.22
C MET A 335 -17.70 2.59 -25.60
N LYS A 336 -17.24 3.85 -25.51
CA LYS A 336 -18.06 5.06 -25.67
C LYS A 336 -19.32 4.97 -24.78
N GLY A 337 -20.48 5.38 -25.28
CA GLY A 337 -21.76 5.32 -24.55
C GLY A 337 -22.31 3.91 -24.24
N ARG A 338 -21.63 2.81 -24.60
CA ARG A 338 -22.12 1.44 -24.37
C ARG A 338 -22.02 0.98 -22.90
N VAL A 339 -21.52 1.84 -22.01
CA VAL A 339 -21.30 1.55 -20.58
C VAL A 339 -22.60 1.54 -19.74
N ILE A 340 -23.70 2.08 -20.27
CA ILE A 340 -25.00 2.25 -19.57
C ILE A 340 -25.60 0.92 -19.05
N GLY A 341 -25.24 -0.20 -19.67
CA GLY A 341 -25.85 -1.51 -19.39
C GLY A 341 -27.29 -1.61 -19.90
N ARG A 342 -28.02 -2.67 -19.54
CA ARG A 342 -29.43 -2.81 -19.94
C ARG A 342 -30.29 -1.71 -19.26
N PRO A 343 -31.08 -0.92 -20.00
CA PRO A 343 -31.89 0.15 -19.43
C PRO A 343 -32.89 -0.39 -18.42
N ARG A 344 -33.12 0.39 -17.35
CA ARG A 344 -34.22 0.11 -16.40
C ARG A 344 -35.50 0.22 -17.20
N ARG A 345 -36.26 -0.88 -17.32
CA ARG A 345 -37.59 -0.86 -17.92
C ARG A 345 -38.49 -0.04 -17.00
N GLU A 346 -38.45 1.29 -17.16
CA GLU A 346 -39.40 2.17 -16.52
C GLU A 346 -40.77 1.81 -17.09
N ARG A 347 -41.58 1.24 -16.20
CA ARG A 347 -42.99 0.99 -16.48
C ARG A 347 -43.58 2.37 -16.75
N LYS A 348 -43.89 2.69 -18.02
CA LYS A 348 -44.59 3.93 -18.39
C LYS A 348 -45.71 4.15 -17.37
N PRO A 349 -45.73 5.27 -16.63
CA PRO A 349 -46.78 5.52 -15.66
C PRO A 349 -48.11 5.53 -16.41
N LYS A 350 -49.07 4.70 -15.96
CA LYS A 350 -50.46 4.82 -16.39
C LYS A 350 -50.92 6.23 -16.00
N LYS A 351 -51.56 6.94 -16.94
CA LYS A 351 -51.79 8.39 -16.90
C LYS A 351 -52.64 8.91 -15.73
N ASP A 352 -53.20 8.04 -14.87
CA ASP A 352 -54.11 8.43 -13.78
C ASP A 352 -53.92 7.62 -12.47
N ALA A 353 -52.74 7.08 -12.20
CA ALA A 353 -52.47 6.41 -10.91
C ALA A 353 -51.70 7.36 -9.96
N PRO A 354 -52.09 7.48 -8.67
CA PRO A 354 -51.29 8.21 -7.69
C PRO A 354 -49.86 7.66 -7.68
N ALA A 355 -48.87 8.55 -7.71
CA ALA A 355 -47.46 8.18 -7.76
C ALA A 355 -47.19 7.14 -6.65
N PRO A 356 -46.75 5.92 -6.97
CA PRO A 356 -46.46 4.93 -5.95
C PRO A 356 -45.37 5.48 -5.05
N ALA A 357 -45.61 5.52 -3.74
CA ALA A 357 -44.61 5.97 -2.77
C ALA A 357 -43.28 5.26 -3.05
N PRO A 358 -42.15 6.01 -3.10
CA PRO A 358 -40.87 5.42 -3.45
C PRO A 358 -40.58 4.27 -2.47
N ARG A 359 -40.41 3.05 -3.00
CA ARG A 359 -40.05 1.88 -2.19
C ARG A 359 -38.72 2.20 -1.50
N ARG A 360 -38.75 2.37 -0.17
CA ARG A 360 -37.55 2.58 0.65
C ARG A 360 -36.55 1.45 0.38
N ARG A 361 -35.37 1.81 -0.12
CA ARG A 361 -34.25 0.88 -0.40
C ARG A 361 -33.80 0.23 0.91
N PHE A 362 -33.19 -0.95 0.84
CA PHE A 362 -32.68 -1.65 2.04
C PHE A 362 -31.68 -0.77 2.82
N SER A 363 -30.79 -0.06 2.11
CA SER A 363 -29.82 0.87 2.68
C SER A 363 -30.47 1.98 3.53
N ASP A 364 -31.59 2.54 3.07
CA ASP A 364 -32.34 3.57 3.80
C ASP A 364 -32.95 3.04 5.11
N ARG A 365 -33.46 1.80 5.11
CA ARG A 365 -33.97 1.14 6.32
C ARG A 365 -32.84 0.83 7.30
N TRP A 366 -31.71 0.34 6.79
CA TRP A 366 -30.53 0.01 7.59
C TRP A 366 -30.01 1.24 8.32
N VAL A 367 -29.65 2.31 7.59
CA VAL A 367 -29.11 3.54 8.19
C VAL A 367 -30.10 4.22 9.12
N THR A 368 -31.40 4.17 8.80
CA THR A 368 -32.43 4.70 9.70
C THR A 368 -32.49 3.89 11.00
N GLY A 369 -32.37 2.56 10.94
CA GLY A 369 -32.29 1.69 12.11
C GLY A 369 -31.07 2.00 12.98
N VAL A 370 -29.89 2.05 12.35
CA VAL A 370 -28.60 2.36 12.99
C VAL A 370 -28.65 3.72 13.68
N THR A 371 -29.10 4.76 12.98
CA THR A 371 -29.16 6.14 13.51
C THR A 371 -30.29 6.38 14.50
N LYS A 372 -31.27 5.48 14.63
CA LYS A 372 -32.38 5.62 15.61
C LYS A 372 -31.95 5.27 17.02
N ARG A 373 -31.02 4.33 17.18
CA ARG A 373 -30.48 3.90 18.48
C ARG A 373 -28.95 3.81 18.43
N PRO A 374 -28.25 4.91 18.12
CA PRO A 374 -26.84 4.83 17.75
C PRO A 374 -25.96 4.34 18.90
N ILE A 375 -26.25 4.71 20.15
CA ILE A 375 -25.48 4.25 21.33
C ILE A 375 -25.55 2.73 21.50
N LEU A 376 -26.76 2.15 21.43
CA LEU A 376 -26.95 0.70 21.58
C LEU A 376 -26.29 -0.07 20.44
N VAL A 377 -26.36 0.45 19.22
CA VAL A 377 -25.72 -0.16 18.05
C VAL A 377 -24.19 -0.08 18.18
N SER A 378 -23.64 1.07 18.53
CA SER A 378 -22.19 1.22 18.75
C SER A 378 -21.69 0.27 19.84
N LEU A 379 -22.39 0.19 20.98
CA LEU A 379 -22.01 -0.73 22.06
C LEU A 379 -22.10 -2.20 21.64
N ALA A 380 -23.16 -2.59 20.92
CA ALA A 380 -23.31 -3.96 20.43
C ALA A 380 -22.20 -4.34 19.44
N VAL A 381 -21.80 -3.44 18.54
CA VAL A 381 -20.70 -3.69 17.60
C VAL A 381 -19.36 -3.77 18.34
N VAL A 382 -19.08 -2.85 19.26
CA VAL A 382 -17.82 -2.86 20.04
C VAL A 382 -17.71 -4.12 20.89
N ILE A 383 -18.77 -4.51 21.60
CA ILE A 383 -18.77 -5.75 22.40
C ILE A 383 -18.66 -6.97 21.49
N GLY A 384 -19.42 -7.03 20.40
CA GLY A 384 -19.38 -8.16 19.47
C GLY A 384 -17.99 -8.36 18.87
N LEU A 385 -17.34 -7.29 18.42
CA LEU A 385 -15.97 -7.35 17.90
C LEU A 385 -14.94 -7.60 19.01
N GLY A 386 -15.17 -7.10 20.23
CA GLY A 386 -14.37 -7.44 21.40
C GLY A 386 -14.42 -8.92 21.76
N ILE A 387 -15.56 -9.59 21.57
CA ILE A 387 -15.68 -11.05 21.76
C ILE A 387 -14.94 -11.79 20.65
N VAL A 388 -15.10 -11.36 19.38
CA VAL A 388 -14.39 -11.95 18.24
C VAL A 388 -12.88 -11.80 18.38
N ALA A 389 -12.41 -10.75 19.06
CA ALA A 389 -11.02 -10.48 19.36
C ALA A 389 -10.40 -11.38 20.45
N ILE A 390 -11.17 -12.10 21.26
CA ILE A 390 -10.63 -12.90 22.39
C ILE A 390 -9.55 -13.90 21.96
N PRO A 391 -9.70 -14.68 20.87
CA PRO A 391 -8.68 -15.63 20.45
C PRO A 391 -7.36 -14.98 20.03
N ALA A 392 -7.34 -13.66 19.76
CA ALA A 392 -6.11 -12.94 19.46
C ALA A 392 -5.12 -12.95 20.64
N LEU A 393 -5.61 -13.18 21.87
CA LEU A 393 -4.78 -13.30 23.07
C LEU A 393 -4.02 -14.64 23.13
N SER A 394 -4.37 -15.60 22.28
CA SER A 394 -3.75 -16.92 22.19
C SER A 394 -2.83 -17.05 20.97
N LEU A 395 -2.47 -15.95 20.30
CA LEU A 395 -1.61 -15.99 19.13
C LEU A 395 -0.18 -16.32 19.54
N ASN A 396 0.31 -17.47 19.07
CA ASN A 396 1.72 -17.82 19.11
C ASN A 396 2.35 -17.40 17.78
N LEU A 397 3.41 -16.60 17.85
CA LEU A 397 4.09 -16.06 16.68
C LEU A 397 5.43 -16.75 16.52
N ALA A 398 5.58 -17.53 15.45
CA ALA A 398 6.83 -18.20 15.10
C ALA A 398 7.05 -18.16 13.58
N LEU A 399 8.29 -18.41 13.13
CA LEU A 399 8.53 -18.64 11.71
C LEU A 399 8.04 -20.04 11.31
N PRO A 400 7.44 -20.21 10.12
CA PRO A 400 7.00 -21.51 9.64
C PRO A 400 8.17 -22.48 9.50
N ASN A 401 7.92 -23.74 9.82
CA ASN A 401 8.83 -24.86 9.58
C ASN A 401 8.14 -25.93 8.71
N ALA A 402 8.84 -26.98 8.33
CA ALA A 402 8.25 -28.08 7.56
C ALA A 402 7.06 -28.76 8.29
N GLY A 403 6.94 -28.55 9.60
CA GLY A 403 5.89 -29.10 10.44
C GLY A 403 4.48 -28.56 10.17
N VAL A 404 4.34 -27.42 9.48
CA VAL A 404 3.03 -26.84 9.14
C VAL A 404 2.58 -27.14 7.69
N LEU A 405 3.39 -27.88 6.95
CA LEU A 405 3.11 -28.29 5.57
C LEU A 405 2.04 -29.40 5.50
N PRO A 406 1.38 -29.59 4.34
CA PRO A 406 0.48 -30.71 4.09
C PRO A 406 1.13 -32.09 4.30
N LYS A 407 0.38 -33.08 4.77
CA LYS A 407 0.89 -34.43 5.12
C LYS A 407 1.42 -35.23 3.92
N ASP A 408 1.01 -34.87 2.72
CA ASP A 408 1.48 -35.44 1.45
C ASP A 408 2.80 -34.83 0.98
N ASN A 409 3.30 -33.79 1.63
CA ASN A 409 4.59 -33.18 1.32
C ASN A 409 5.75 -33.99 1.92
N GLU A 410 6.78 -34.29 1.12
CA GLU A 410 7.96 -35.07 1.55
C GLU A 410 8.70 -34.41 2.73
N ALA A 411 8.86 -33.09 2.72
CA ALA A 411 9.51 -32.38 3.82
C ALA A 411 8.69 -32.46 5.12
N ARG A 412 7.34 -32.52 5.03
CA ARG A 412 6.48 -32.77 6.20
C ARG A 412 6.65 -34.18 6.73
N GLN A 413 6.75 -35.18 5.85
CA GLN A 413 6.96 -36.57 6.24
C GLN A 413 8.31 -36.76 6.92
N SER A 414 9.38 -36.19 6.34
CA SER A 414 10.71 -36.18 6.96
C SER A 414 10.67 -35.52 8.35
N TYR A 415 10.02 -34.36 8.47
CA TYR A 415 9.87 -33.67 9.76
C TYR A 415 9.14 -34.53 10.81
N ASP A 416 8.04 -35.19 10.42
CA ASP A 416 7.25 -36.04 11.32
C ASP A 416 8.02 -37.30 11.75
N LEU A 417 8.70 -37.97 10.83
CA LEU A 417 9.53 -39.15 11.13
C LEU A 417 10.72 -38.78 12.04
N VAL A 418 11.38 -37.65 11.79
CA VAL A 418 12.46 -37.16 12.66
C VAL A 418 11.93 -36.86 14.06
N ALA A 419 10.75 -36.23 14.16
CA ALA A 419 10.15 -35.95 15.46
C ALA A 419 9.73 -37.21 16.22
N GLU A 420 9.28 -38.25 15.52
CA GLU A 420 8.85 -39.54 16.09
C GLU A 420 10.04 -40.37 16.57
N GLU A 421 11.07 -40.52 15.73
CA GLU A 421 12.21 -41.42 16.00
C GLU A 421 13.33 -40.76 16.83
N PHE A 422 13.58 -39.45 16.65
CA PHE A 422 14.66 -38.73 17.34
C PHE A 422 14.15 -37.71 18.37
N GLY A 423 12.85 -37.43 18.39
CA GLY A 423 12.22 -36.43 19.26
C GLY A 423 12.06 -35.06 18.59
N ALA A 424 11.06 -34.30 19.06
CA ALA A 424 10.62 -33.07 18.39
C ALA A 424 11.70 -31.99 18.23
N GLY A 425 12.61 -31.85 19.20
CA GLY A 425 13.68 -30.84 19.15
C GLY A 425 14.81 -31.15 18.17
N PHE A 426 14.89 -32.38 17.64
CA PHE A 426 15.88 -32.72 16.60
C PHE A 426 15.65 -31.92 15.30
N ASN A 427 14.40 -31.52 15.03
CA ASN A 427 14.05 -30.66 13.91
C ASN A 427 14.52 -29.19 14.06
N GLY A 428 15.14 -28.83 15.19
CA GLY A 428 15.51 -27.46 15.48
C GLY A 428 16.68 -27.32 16.46
N PRO A 429 17.85 -27.90 16.18
CA PRO A 429 18.99 -27.83 17.07
C PRO A 429 19.45 -26.38 17.27
N LEU A 430 19.96 -26.10 18.47
CA LEU A 430 20.61 -24.85 18.83
C LEU A 430 22.13 -25.04 18.78
N ILE A 431 22.86 -23.99 18.44
CA ILE A 431 24.32 -24.02 18.39
C ILE A 431 24.84 -22.92 19.31
N LEU A 432 25.64 -23.28 20.30
CA LEU A 432 26.44 -22.34 21.05
C LEU A 432 27.81 -22.26 20.40
N THR A 433 28.27 -21.06 20.03
CA THR A 433 29.58 -20.90 19.39
C THR A 433 30.32 -19.68 19.91
N GLY A 434 31.65 -19.78 20.02
CA GLY A 434 32.49 -18.69 20.48
C GLY A 434 33.97 -18.93 20.22
N THR A 435 34.76 -17.87 20.37
CA THR A 435 36.21 -17.89 20.13
C THR A 435 36.94 -18.44 21.35
N ILE A 436 37.66 -19.55 21.19
CA ILE A 436 38.38 -20.25 22.26
C ILE A 436 39.90 -20.04 22.22
N VAL A 437 40.38 -19.07 21.40
CA VAL A 437 41.81 -18.74 21.22
C VAL A 437 42.54 -18.43 22.54
N THR A 438 41.83 -17.96 23.55
CA THR A 438 42.36 -17.64 24.88
C THR A 438 42.59 -18.88 25.75
N SER A 439 42.01 -20.03 25.40
CA SER A 439 42.13 -21.28 26.14
C SER A 439 43.45 -21.98 25.85
N THR A 440 44.10 -22.46 26.90
CA THR A 440 45.29 -23.32 26.79
C THR A 440 44.94 -24.81 26.70
N ASP A 441 43.68 -25.18 26.93
CA ASP A 441 43.16 -26.54 26.82
C ASP A 441 41.76 -26.55 26.17
N PRO A 442 41.68 -26.40 24.83
CA PRO A 442 40.42 -26.30 24.11
C PRO A 442 39.52 -27.55 24.23
N LEU A 443 40.09 -28.74 24.42
CA LEU A 443 39.32 -29.98 24.44
C LEU A 443 38.59 -30.17 25.78
N THR A 444 39.31 -30.05 26.89
CA THR A 444 38.71 -30.15 28.23
C THR A 444 37.67 -29.06 28.45
N LEU A 445 37.97 -27.84 27.97
CA LEU A 445 37.05 -26.72 28.00
C LEU A 445 35.71 -27.02 27.31
N MET A 446 35.74 -27.59 26.10
CA MET A 446 34.52 -27.92 25.37
C MET A 446 33.76 -29.09 26.04
N GLN A 447 34.47 -30.03 26.66
CA GLN A 447 33.84 -31.08 27.46
C GLN A 447 33.11 -30.50 28.68
N ASP A 448 33.79 -29.67 29.48
CA ASP A 448 33.21 -29.02 30.66
C ASP A 448 31.99 -28.17 30.28
N LEU A 449 32.09 -27.39 29.20
CA LEU A 449 30.98 -26.59 28.68
C LEU A 449 29.80 -27.44 28.20
N GLY A 450 30.08 -28.56 27.51
CA GLY A 450 29.05 -29.50 27.06
C GLY A 450 28.32 -30.15 28.23
N ASP A 451 29.06 -30.59 29.25
CA ASP A 451 28.49 -31.19 30.46
C ASP A 451 27.64 -30.18 31.24
N GLU A 452 28.08 -28.93 31.33
CA GLU A 452 27.32 -27.87 32.00
C GLU A 452 26.02 -27.55 31.25
N VAL A 453 26.09 -27.39 29.91
CA VAL A 453 24.93 -27.13 29.06
C VAL A 453 23.92 -28.27 29.12
N ALA A 454 24.39 -29.53 29.20
CA ALA A 454 23.52 -30.70 29.34
C ALA A 454 22.70 -30.71 30.65
N THR A 455 23.06 -29.90 31.65
CA THR A 455 22.28 -29.78 32.91
C THR A 455 21.18 -28.73 32.88
N ILE A 456 21.11 -27.92 31.81
CA ILE A 456 20.11 -26.87 31.66
C ILE A 456 18.74 -27.49 31.34
N ASP A 457 17.70 -27.04 32.05
CA ASP A 457 16.33 -27.53 31.86
C ASP A 457 15.84 -27.25 30.43
N GLY A 458 15.25 -28.25 29.78
CA GLY A 458 14.81 -28.20 28.38
C GLY A 458 15.87 -28.63 27.36
N VAL A 459 17.12 -28.92 27.77
CA VAL A 459 18.11 -29.61 26.93
C VAL A 459 17.87 -31.11 27.00
N LYS A 460 17.56 -31.75 25.87
CA LYS A 460 17.45 -33.21 25.79
C LYS A 460 18.84 -33.84 25.83
N GLU A 461 19.73 -33.36 24.96
CA GLU A 461 21.10 -33.82 24.86
C GLU A 461 22.01 -32.80 24.16
N VAL A 462 23.32 -32.97 24.35
CA VAL A 462 24.36 -32.25 23.62
C VAL A 462 24.94 -33.20 22.58
N ALA A 463 24.56 -33.01 21.31
CA ALA A 463 24.92 -33.91 20.21
C ALA A 463 26.41 -33.85 19.87
N LEU A 464 27.02 -32.67 20.01
CA LEU A 464 28.42 -32.42 19.70
C LEU A 464 28.96 -31.29 20.58
N SER A 465 30.16 -31.45 21.12
CA SER A 465 30.90 -30.37 21.76
C SER A 465 32.38 -30.48 21.39
N THR A 466 32.84 -29.64 20.46
CA THR A 466 34.20 -29.75 19.91
C THR A 466 34.79 -28.40 19.47
N PRO A 467 36.12 -28.22 19.55
CA PRO A 467 36.81 -27.17 18.82
C PRO A 467 36.84 -27.45 17.31
N ASN A 468 37.06 -26.41 16.49
CA ASN A 468 37.38 -26.55 15.07
C ASN A 468 38.79 -27.08 14.83
N GLU A 469 39.11 -27.40 13.57
CA GLU A 469 40.43 -27.89 13.16
C GLU A 469 41.59 -26.95 13.55
N THR A 470 41.35 -25.63 13.54
CA THR A 470 42.35 -24.63 13.95
C THR A 470 42.38 -24.36 15.45
N ALA A 471 41.48 -24.99 16.22
CA ALA A 471 41.30 -24.82 17.67
C ALA A 471 41.14 -23.35 18.13
N ASP A 472 40.54 -22.51 17.29
CA ASP A 472 40.26 -21.11 17.57
C ASP A 472 38.78 -20.84 17.86
N THR A 473 37.88 -21.75 17.48
CA THR A 473 36.42 -21.61 17.63
C THR A 473 35.83 -22.90 18.17
N GLY A 474 34.97 -22.81 19.18
CA GLY A 474 34.22 -23.93 19.74
C GLY A 474 32.77 -23.95 19.25
N ILE A 475 32.21 -25.16 19.12
CA ILE A 475 30.78 -25.37 18.91
C ILE A 475 30.22 -26.36 19.93
N VAL A 476 29.05 -26.05 20.47
CA VAL A 476 28.21 -26.96 21.24
C VAL A 476 26.87 -27.05 20.53
N GLN A 477 26.55 -28.22 19.98
CA GLN A 477 25.26 -28.49 19.34
C GLN A 477 24.31 -29.07 20.38
N ILE A 478 23.20 -28.39 20.58
CA ILE A 478 22.23 -28.65 21.63
C ILE A 478 20.94 -29.10 20.97
N ILE A 479 20.39 -30.24 21.39
CA ILE A 479 19.08 -30.73 20.96
C ILE A 479 18.07 -30.40 22.07
N PRO A 480 17.09 -29.51 21.82
CA PRO A 480 16.03 -29.22 22.78
C PRO A 480 15.09 -30.42 23.01
N GLU A 481 14.35 -30.41 24.11
CA GLU A 481 13.25 -31.38 24.31
C GLU A 481 12.04 -31.12 23.40
N THR A 482 11.78 -29.84 23.09
CA THR A 482 10.58 -29.38 22.37
C THR A 482 10.88 -28.91 20.95
N ALA A 483 9.84 -28.80 20.12
CA ALA A 483 9.94 -28.37 18.73
C ALA A 483 10.46 -26.92 18.59
N PRO A 484 11.07 -26.54 17.46
CA PRO A 484 11.59 -25.18 17.23
C PRO A 484 10.56 -24.05 17.31
N ASP A 485 9.28 -24.37 17.07
CA ASP A 485 8.16 -23.42 17.11
C ASP A 485 7.40 -23.43 18.45
N ASP A 486 7.87 -24.20 19.44
CA ASP A 486 7.32 -24.25 20.80
C ASP A 486 7.86 -23.08 21.66
N PRO A 487 7.01 -22.37 22.42
CA PRO A 487 7.43 -21.35 23.37
C PRO A 487 8.53 -21.82 24.36
N ALA A 488 8.52 -23.09 24.77
CA ALA A 488 9.53 -23.64 25.69
C ALA A 488 10.95 -23.62 25.08
N THR A 489 11.08 -23.85 23.77
CA THR A 489 12.37 -23.77 23.07
C THR A 489 12.87 -22.32 23.02
N ALA A 490 11.97 -21.35 22.88
CA ALA A 490 12.32 -19.94 22.94
C ALA A 490 12.81 -19.52 24.34
N ASP A 491 12.20 -20.07 25.39
CA ASP A 491 12.64 -19.87 26.77
C ASP A 491 14.00 -20.52 27.03
N LEU A 492 14.28 -21.72 26.47
CA LEU A 492 15.61 -22.33 26.52
C LEU A 492 16.68 -21.45 25.86
N VAL A 493 16.42 -20.85 24.69
CA VAL A 493 17.36 -19.91 24.06
C VAL A 493 17.63 -18.70 24.95
N ARG A 494 16.60 -18.17 25.61
CA ARG A 494 16.76 -17.04 26.55
C ARG A 494 17.57 -17.46 27.79
N GLU A 495 17.38 -18.68 28.27
CA GLU A 495 18.14 -19.23 29.40
C GLU A 495 19.61 -19.43 29.03
N LEU A 496 19.91 -20.05 27.88
CA LEU A 496 21.28 -20.19 27.37
C LEU A 496 22.00 -18.84 27.26
N ARG A 497 21.27 -17.79 26.82
CA ARG A 497 21.81 -16.42 26.77
C ARG A 497 21.96 -15.78 28.15
N PHE A 498 21.11 -16.13 29.11
CA PHE A 498 21.22 -15.65 30.47
C PHE A 498 22.52 -16.14 31.14
N HIS A 499 23.00 -17.33 30.77
CA HIS A 499 24.28 -17.89 31.23
C HIS A 499 25.52 -17.25 30.58
N HIS A 500 25.36 -16.39 29.57
CA HIS A 500 26.46 -15.76 28.84
C HIS A 500 27.52 -15.10 29.74
N ASP A 501 27.11 -14.21 30.65
CA ASP A 501 28.04 -13.49 31.53
C ASP A 501 28.78 -14.45 32.48
N ALA A 502 28.10 -15.52 32.94
CA ALA A 502 28.70 -16.52 33.81
C ALA A 502 29.79 -17.33 33.09
N TRP A 503 29.51 -17.79 31.86
CA TRP A 503 30.49 -18.49 31.05
C TRP A 503 31.64 -17.60 30.59
N LEU A 504 31.37 -16.32 30.32
CA LEU A 504 32.40 -15.34 30.01
C LEU A 504 33.35 -15.14 31.20
N ASP A 505 32.83 -15.07 32.42
CA ASP A 505 33.63 -14.93 33.64
C ASP A 505 34.40 -16.20 34.02
N GLU A 506 33.79 -17.38 33.85
CA GLU A 506 34.37 -18.68 34.23
C GLU A 506 35.39 -19.19 33.21
N TYR A 507 35.02 -19.19 31.93
CA TYR A 507 35.81 -19.76 30.85
C TYR A 507 36.58 -18.72 30.02
N GLY A 508 36.25 -17.43 30.15
CA GLY A 508 36.90 -16.36 29.39
C GLY A 508 36.51 -16.31 27.91
N ILE A 509 35.33 -16.83 27.56
CA ILE A 509 34.88 -17.01 26.17
C ILE A 509 33.54 -16.31 25.94
N ASP A 510 33.50 -15.52 24.87
CA ASP A 510 32.30 -14.86 24.35
C ASP A 510 31.49 -15.87 23.53
N LEU A 511 30.58 -16.59 24.20
CA LEU A 511 29.68 -17.57 23.59
C LEU A 511 28.39 -16.92 23.10
N LYS A 512 27.94 -17.32 21.91
CA LYS A 512 26.72 -16.83 21.25
C LYS A 512 25.80 -17.99 20.93
N VAL A 513 24.51 -17.80 21.20
CA VAL A 513 23.47 -18.77 20.82
C VAL A 513 22.99 -18.47 19.41
N THR A 514 23.22 -19.42 18.52
CA THR A 514 22.87 -19.39 17.10
C THR A 514 22.22 -20.72 16.66
N GLY A 515 22.12 -20.93 15.35
CA GLY A 515 21.30 -21.96 14.72
C GLY A 515 20.01 -21.37 14.16
N PHE A 516 19.41 -22.08 13.20
CA PHE A 516 18.22 -21.61 12.48
C PHE A 516 17.06 -21.30 13.44
N THR A 517 16.85 -22.14 14.45
CA THR A 517 15.84 -21.93 15.50
C THR A 517 16.08 -20.63 16.28
N ALA A 518 17.32 -20.39 16.74
CA ALA A 518 17.67 -19.17 17.47
C ALA A 518 17.50 -17.91 16.60
N VAL A 519 17.87 -17.98 15.31
CA VAL A 519 17.63 -16.92 14.33
C VAL A 519 16.12 -16.66 14.18
N GLY A 520 15.31 -17.71 14.07
CA GLY A 520 13.86 -17.59 13.97
C GLY A 520 13.20 -16.99 15.21
N ILE A 521 13.71 -17.32 16.40
CA ILE A 521 13.28 -16.73 17.67
C ILE A 521 13.64 -15.24 17.73
N ASP A 522 14.87 -14.87 17.38
CA ASP A 522 15.30 -13.46 17.35
C ASP A 522 14.48 -12.62 16.37
N ILE A 523 14.20 -13.18 15.19
CA ILE A 523 13.31 -12.56 14.22
C ILE A 523 11.93 -12.36 14.84
N SER A 524 11.35 -13.39 15.45
CA SER A 524 10.01 -13.31 16.04
C SER A 524 9.92 -12.30 17.17
N ASP A 525 10.92 -12.25 18.05
CA ASP A 525 11.00 -11.28 19.16
C ASP A 525 11.16 -9.84 18.62
N GLN A 526 12.02 -9.63 17.62
CA GLN A 526 12.21 -8.31 17.02
C GLN A 526 10.95 -7.82 16.27
N LEU A 527 10.27 -8.69 15.55
CA LEU A 527 8.99 -8.40 14.92
C LEU A 527 7.93 -8.05 15.98
N GLY A 528 7.85 -8.84 17.06
CA GLY A 528 6.95 -8.59 18.18
C GLY A 528 7.17 -7.22 18.81
N HIS A 529 8.43 -6.85 19.07
CA HIS A 529 8.79 -5.52 19.58
C HIS A 529 8.50 -4.38 18.59
N ALA A 530 8.55 -4.64 17.28
CA ALA A 530 8.23 -3.67 16.25
C ALA A 530 6.72 -3.41 16.07
N LEU A 531 5.84 -4.31 16.54
CA LEU A 531 4.38 -4.20 16.38
C LEU A 531 3.81 -2.89 16.91
N LEU A 532 4.15 -2.52 18.15
CA LEU A 532 3.60 -1.33 18.80
C LEU A 532 4.13 -0.03 18.17
N PRO A 533 5.44 0.16 17.95
CA PRO A 533 5.97 1.31 17.21
C PRO A 533 5.36 1.45 15.82
N PHE A 534 5.23 0.35 15.07
CA PHE A 534 4.63 0.35 13.75
C PHE A 534 3.13 0.70 13.80
N GLY A 535 2.38 0.14 14.75
CA GLY A 535 0.97 0.48 14.97
C GLY A 535 0.77 1.97 15.31
N ILE A 536 1.62 2.54 16.16
CA ILE A 536 1.62 3.98 16.48
C ILE A 536 1.91 4.81 15.23
N PHE A 537 2.89 4.39 14.42
CA PHE A 537 3.23 5.06 13.17
C PHE A 537 2.04 5.06 12.19
N VAL A 538 1.46 3.90 11.92
CA VAL A 538 0.34 3.75 10.98
C VAL A 538 -0.90 4.52 11.45
N ILE A 539 -1.28 4.37 12.72
CA ILE A 539 -2.43 5.09 13.29
C ILE A 539 -2.16 6.60 13.34
N GLY A 540 -0.97 7.03 13.76
CA GLY A 540 -0.60 8.44 13.79
C GLY A 540 -0.64 9.08 12.40
N LEU A 541 -0.05 8.41 11.41
CA LEU A 541 -0.11 8.83 10.02
C LEU A 541 -1.57 8.90 9.51
N SER A 542 -2.41 7.92 9.87
CA SER A 542 -3.82 7.92 9.51
C SER A 542 -4.56 9.14 10.02
N LEU A 543 -4.32 9.50 11.29
CA LEU A 543 -4.97 10.64 11.93
C LEU A 543 -4.55 11.92 11.22
N ILE A 544 -3.27 12.06 10.87
CA ILE A 544 -2.75 13.22 10.14
C ILE A 544 -3.39 13.31 8.75
N LEU A 545 -3.31 12.24 7.94
CA LEU A 545 -3.82 12.23 6.57
C LEU A 545 -5.33 12.51 6.53
N LEU A 546 -6.12 11.84 7.37
CA LEU A 546 -7.57 12.05 7.41
C LEU A 546 -7.95 13.43 7.94
N THR A 547 -7.17 13.99 8.87
CA THR A 547 -7.40 15.34 9.36
C THR A 547 -7.21 16.35 8.24
N ILE A 548 -6.20 16.15 7.38
CA ILE A 548 -5.98 16.98 6.18
C ILE A 548 -7.17 16.87 5.21
N VAL A 549 -7.65 15.64 4.95
CA VAL A 549 -8.77 15.39 4.01
C VAL A 549 -10.07 15.99 4.49
N PHE A 550 -10.52 15.60 5.69
CA PHE A 550 -11.86 15.93 6.15
C PHE A 550 -11.94 17.27 6.86
N ARG A 551 -10.79 17.88 7.18
CA ARG A 551 -10.69 19.08 8.01
C ARG A 551 -11.53 18.93 9.27
N SER A 552 -11.36 17.81 9.96
CA SER A 552 -12.06 17.45 11.19
C SER A 552 -11.13 16.61 12.06
N LEU A 553 -11.25 16.76 13.38
CA LEU A 553 -10.50 15.93 14.34
C LEU A 553 -11.26 14.65 14.72
N TRP A 554 -12.60 14.71 14.80
CA TRP A 554 -13.41 13.59 15.29
C TRP A 554 -13.62 12.49 14.24
N VAL A 555 -13.73 12.86 12.97
CA VAL A 555 -13.87 11.89 11.86
C VAL A 555 -12.65 10.95 11.82
N PRO A 556 -11.39 11.47 11.79
CA PRO A 556 -10.20 10.62 11.87
C PRO A 556 -10.17 9.72 13.10
N ILE A 557 -10.49 10.24 14.29
CA ILE A 557 -10.44 9.46 15.54
C ILE A 557 -11.43 8.28 15.49
N THR A 558 -12.67 8.54 15.07
CA THR A 558 -13.67 7.47 14.97
C THR A 558 -13.34 6.45 13.89
N ALA A 559 -12.71 6.89 12.79
CA ALA A 559 -12.21 6.00 11.75
C ALA A 559 -11.07 5.12 12.27
N ALA A 560 -10.05 5.70 12.90
CA ALA A 560 -8.91 4.99 13.46
C ALA A 560 -9.30 3.99 14.56
N ALA A 561 -10.27 4.36 15.42
CA ALA A 561 -10.79 3.44 16.44
C ALA A 561 -11.57 2.27 15.84
N GLY A 562 -12.39 2.54 14.82
CA GLY A 562 -13.08 1.50 14.07
C GLY A 562 -12.10 0.57 13.35
N TYR A 563 -11.07 1.14 12.74
CA TYR A 563 -10.00 0.41 12.09
C TYR A 563 -9.25 -0.53 13.06
N LEU A 564 -8.83 -0.03 14.23
CA LEU A 564 -8.18 -0.84 15.25
C LEU A 564 -9.05 -2.02 15.68
N LEU A 565 -10.36 -1.80 15.81
CA LEU A 565 -11.31 -2.86 16.15
C LEU A 565 -11.39 -3.94 15.05
N SER A 566 -11.31 -3.55 13.77
CA SER A 566 -11.23 -4.50 12.64
C SER A 566 -9.95 -5.32 12.64
N ILE A 567 -8.80 -4.71 12.95
CA ILE A 567 -7.52 -5.42 13.05
C ILE A 567 -7.59 -6.49 14.13
N VAL A 568 -7.95 -6.09 15.35
CA VAL A 568 -7.93 -7.01 16.51
C VAL A 568 -8.97 -8.12 16.33
N ALA A 569 -10.12 -7.82 15.71
CA ALA A 569 -11.08 -8.86 15.36
C ALA A 569 -10.57 -9.77 14.22
N GLY A 570 -9.81 -9.25 13.26
CA GLY A 570 -9.10 -10.05 12.26
C GLY A 570 -8.10 -11.01 12.89
N PHE A 571 -7.27 -10.53 13.82
CA PHE A 571 -6.37 -11.35 14.64
C PHE A 571 -7.12 -12.43 15.42
N GLY A 572 -8.28 -12.08 15.99
CA GLY A 572 -9.11 -13.04 16.70
C GLY A 572 -9.71 -14.13 15.81
N ILE A 573 -10.08 -13.81 14.57
CA ILE A 573 -10.53 -14.83 13.60
C ILE A 573 -9.38 -15.73 13.19
N VAL A 574 -8.20 -15.18 12.94
CA VAL A 574 -7.01 -15.99 12.61
C VAL A 574 -6.65 -16.90 13.79
N GLY A 575 -6.59 -16.38 15.02
CA GLY A 575 -6.36 -17.20 16.21
C GLY A 575 -7.42 -18.28 16.42
N ALA A 576 -8.71 -17.97 16.18
CA ALA A 576 -9.78 -18.96 16.27
C ALA A 576 -9.58 -20.14 15.29
N VAL A 577 -9.13 -19.85 14.07
CA VAL A 577 -8.96 -20.87 13.02
C VAL A 577 -7.65 -21.65 13.20
N PHE A 578 -6.54 -20.94 13.36
CA PHE A 578 -5.19 -21.52 13.30
C PHE A 578 -4.64 -21.97 14.66
N GLU A 579 -5.13 -21.44 15.78
CA GLU A 579 -4.72 -21.86 17.13
C GLU A 579 -5.81 -22.69 17.82
N TRP A 580 -7.08 -22.28 17.74
CA TRP A 580 -8.19 -23.03 18.36
C TRP A 580 -8.81 -24.09 17.45
N GLY A 581 -8.43 -24.13 16.16
CA GLY A 581 -8.88 -25.16 15.20
C GLY A 581 -10.31 -24.98 14.65
N TRP A 582 -10.94 -23.82 14.82
CA TRP A 582 -12.29 -23.60 14.31
C TRP A 582 -12.29 -23.58 12.78
N PHE A 583 -13.12 -24.41 12.14
CA PHE A 583 -13.20 -24.52 10.67
C PHE A 583 -11.87 -24.93 9.99
N ALA A 584 -10.88 -25.44 10.72
CA ALA A 584 -9.58 -25.83 10.19
C ALA A 584 -9.70 -26.83 9.02
N ASP A 585 -10.51 -27.89 9.19
CA ASP A 585 -10.75 -28.90 8.15
C ASP A 585 -11.42 -28.31 6.90
N LEU A 586 -12.37 -27.38 7.08
CA LEU A 586 -13.10 -26.76 5.98
C LEU A 586 -12.21 -25.84 5.12
N LEU A 587 -11.20 -25.25 5.74
CA LEU A 587 -10.25 -24.35 5.11
C LEU A 587 -8.97 -25.06 4.65
N HIS A 588 -8.91 -26.40 4.74
CA HIS A 588 -7.73 -27.21 4.44
C HIS A 588 -6.48 -26.71 5.19
N VAL A 589 -6.63 -26.43 6.48
CA VAL A 589 -5.50 -26.16 7.38
C VAL A 589 -4.87 -27.50 7.74
N ALA A 590 -3.62 -27.71 7.34
CA ALA A 590 -2.93 -29.00 7.51
C ALA A 590 -2.68 -29.33 8.99
N LYS A 591 -2.28 -28.32 9.77
CA LYS A 591 -2.01 -28.42 11.21
C LYS A 591 -2.37 -27.09 11.89
N VAL A 592 -3.00 -27.19 13.05
CA VAL A 592 -3.23 -26.06 13.96
C VAL A 592 -1.94 -25.81 14.73
N GLY A 593 -1.49 -24.57 14.80
CA GLY A 593 -0.18 -24.22 15.35
C GLY A 593 0.15 -22.75 15.24
N PRO A 594 1.41 -22.39 15.54
CA PRO A 594 1.85 -21.00 15.58
C PRO A 594 1.76 -20.36 14.21
N ILE A 595 1.50 -19.06 14.22
CA ILE A 595 1.27 -18.27 13.02
C ILE A 595 2.52 -17.46 12.69
N ILE A 596 2.76 -17.24 11.39
CA ILE A 596 3.90 -16.49 10.89
C ILE A 596 4.06 -15.11 11.56
N SER A 597 5.24 -14.87 12.14
CA SER A 597 5.50 -13.74 13.04
C SER A 597 5.26 -12.35 12.45
N PHE A 598 5.38 -12.16 11.13
CA PHE A 598 5.15 -10.85 10.48
C PHE A 598 3.71 -10.63 10.01
N MET A 599 2.83 -11.63 10.10
CA MET A 599 1.42 -11.48 9.70
C MET A 599 0.76 -10.27 10.38
N PRO A 600 0.95 -10.01 11.69
CA PRO A 600 0.31 -8.86 12.33
C PRO A 600 0.77 -7.51 11.80
N ILE A 601 2.07 -7.35 11.49
CA ILE A 601 2.63 -6.13 10.90
C ILE A 601 2.01 -5.89 9.52
N ILE A 602 2.00 -6.93 8.66
CA ILE A 602 1.41 -6.83 7.33
C ILE A 602 -0.08 -6.49 7.41
N LEU A 603 -0.81 -7.18 8.28
CA LEU A 603 -2.24 -6.96 8.46
C LEU A 603 -2.52 -5.50 8.86
N MET A 604 -1.76 -4.96 9.80
CA MET A 604 -1.87 -3.56 10.23
C MET A 604 -1.49 -2.56 9.13
N GLY A 605 -0.50 -2.84 8.29
CA GLY A 605 -0.12 -1.93 7.20
C GLY A 605 -1.14 -1.96 6.05
N VAL A 606 -1.50 -3.16 5.63
CA VAL A 606 -2.38 -3.41 4.49
C VAL A 606 -3.82 -3.04 4.79
N LEU A 607 -4.42 -3.57 5.88
CA LEU A 607 -5.82 -3.26 6.20
C LEU A 607 -6.01 -1.77 6.37
N PHE A 608 -5.01 -1.08 6.93
CA PHE A 608 -5.03 0.36 7.08
C PHE A 608 -5.18 1.01 5.71
N GLY A 609 -4.22 0.77 4.82
CA GLY A 609 -4.21 1.34 3.47
C GLY A 609 -5.55 1.11 2.75
N LEU A 610 -6.05 -0.13 2.77
CA LEU A 610 -7.26 -0.52 2.03
C LEU A 610 -8.56 -0.02 2.67
N ALA A 611 -8.62 0.09 3.99
CA ALA A 611 -9.83 0.52 4.68
C ALA A 611 -10.10 2.02 4.47
N MET A 612 -9.08 2.83 4.20
CA MET A 612 -9.25 4.29 4.19
C MET A 612 -10.13 4.80 3.05
N ASP A 613 -10.16 4.09 1.94
CA ASP A 613 -10.70 4.58 0.68
C ASP A 613 -12.21 4.77 0.76
N TYR A 614 -12.88 3.80 1.36
CA TYR A 614 -14.32 3.87 1.59
C TYR A 614 -14.69 4.90 2.66
N GLN A 615 -13.77 5.26 3.57
CA GLN A 615 -14.03 6.29 4.58
C GLN A 615 -14.13 7.62 3.89
N VAL A 616 -13.17 7.89 3.00
CA VAL A 616 -13.16 9.07 2.14
C VAL A 616 -14.45 9.13 1.34
N PHE A 617 -14.81 8.09 0.59
CA PHE A 617 -16.04 8.13 -0.22
C PHE A 617 -17.34 8.28 0.59
N LEU A 618 -17.46 7.60 1.72
CA LEU A 618 -18.68 7.64 2.53
C LEU A 618 -18.80 8.99 3.27
N VAL A 619 -17.74 9.41 3.94
CA VAL A 619 -17.76 10.60 4.81
C VAL A 619 -17.66 11.89 4.02
N SER A 620 -16.94 11.93 2.89
CA SER A 620 -16.96 13.08 1.99
C SER A 620 -18.38 13.37 1.51
N ARG A 621 -19.13 12.34 1.09
CA ARG A 621 -20.53 12.53 0.68
C ARG A 621 -21.41 13.03 1.83
N MET A 622 -21.19 12.54 3.05
CA MET A 622 -21.89 13.05 4.24
C MET A 622 -21.52 14.51 4.53
N ARG A 623 -20.26 14.91 4.29
CA ARG A 623 -19.78 16.28 4.49
C ARG A 623 -20.36 17.24 3.44
N GLU A 624 -20.36 16.84 2.18
CA GLU A 624 -20.97 17.56 1.05
C GLU A 624 -22.44 17.88 1.37
N ASP A 625 -23.22 16.85 1.72
CA ASP A 625 -24.63 17.02 2.07
C ASP A 625 -24.84 17.89 3.32
N TYR A 626 -23.91 17.88 4.29
CA TYR A 626 -23.99 18.71 5.49
C TYR A 626 -23.65 20.19 5.20
N VAL A 627 -22.60 20.47 4.43
CA VAL A 627 -22.16 21.83 4.09
C VAL A 627 -23.20 22.56 3.23
N HIS A 628 -23.90 21.82 2.36
CA HIS A 628 -24.97 22.35 1.52
C HIS A 628 -26.36 22.36 2.18
N ASP A 629 -26.52 21.78 3.38
CA ASP A 629 -27.78 21.87 4.12
C ASP A 629 -27.95 23.29 4.71
N PRO A 630 -29.03 24.01 4.38
CA PRO A 630 -29.26 25.38 4.84
C PRO A 630 -29.33 25.49 6.37
N ASP A 631 -29.77 24.41 7.07
CA ASP A 631 -29.85 24.39 8.53
C ASP A 631 -28.48 24.20 9.20
N ALA A 632 -27.43 23.81 8.46
CA ALA A 632 -26.10 23.57 9.01
C ALA A 632 -25.43 24.85 9.56
N LYS A 633 -25.82 26.01 9.04
CA LYS A 633 -25.38 27.33 9.51
C LYS A 633 -26.33 27.97 10.53
N SER A 634 -27.39 27.26 10.95
CA SER A 634 -28.37 27.80 11.89
C SER A 634 -27.75 28.03 13.28
N PRO A 635 -28.09 29.13 13.97
CA PRO A 635 -27.68 29.36 15.35
C PRO A 635 -28.27 28.31 16.32
N ASP A 636 -29.40 27.69 15.96
CA ASP A 636 -30.02 26.63 16.75
C ASP A 636 -29.24 25.30 16.62
N ARG A 637 -28.80 24.79 17.76
CA ARG A 637 -28.08 23.52 17.87
C ARG A 637 -28.94 22.32 17.46
N ALA A 638 -30.25 22.35 17.74
CA ALA A 638 -31.15 21.25 17.39
C ALA A 638 -31.29 21.12 15.86
N LEU A 639 -31.39 22.25 15.16
CA LEU A 639 -31.44 22.29 13.70
C LEU A 639 -30.14 21.80 13.07
N ARG A 640 -28.98 22.25 13.57
CA ARG A 640 -27.67 21.75 13.09
C ARG A 640 -27.50 20.25 13.30
N ARG A 641 -27.93 19.73 14.45
CA ARG A 641 -27.91 18.29 14.71
C ARG A 641 -28.84 17.51 13.77
N ALA A 642 -30.02 18.06 13.47
CA ALA A 642 -30.94 17.47 12.50
C ALA A 642 -30.35 17.47 11.08
N ALA A 643 -29.70 18.55 10.67
CA ALA A 643 -28.96 18.66 9.41
C ALA A 643 -27.86 17.58 9.32
N ALA A 644 -27.03 17.45 10.36
CA ALA A 644 -26.00 16.41 10.41
C ALA A 644 -26.59 14.99 10.27
N LEU A 645 -27.72 14.70 10.93
CA LEU A 645 -28.39 13.40 10.81
C LEU A 645 -28.98 13.16 9.42
N ARG A 646 -29.52 14.19 8.76
CA ARG A 646 -29.99 14.09 7.37
C ARG A 646 -28.83 13.78 6.44
N ALA A 647 -27.73 14.53 6.57
CA ALA A 647 -26.53 14.36 5.77
C ALA A 647 -25.89 12.97 5.93
N VAL A 648 -25.83 12.43 7.15
CA VAL A 648 -25.38 11.05 7.41
C VAL A 648 -26.25 10.03 6.65
N ARG A 649 -27.57 10.21 6.65
CA ARG A 649 -28.50 9.27 5.98
C ARG A 649 -28.42 9.39 4.46
N SER A 650 -28.49 10.60 3.92
CA SER A 650 -28.43 10.84 2.48
C SER A 650 -27.09 10.39 1.90
N GLY A 651 -25.98 10.82 2.51
CA GLY A 651 -24.63 10.43 2.10
C GLY A 651 -24.42 8.92 2.14
N PHE A 652 -24.88 8.25 3.21
CA PHE A 652 -24.86 6.79 3.29
C PHE A 652 -25.63 6.14 2.14
N THR A 653 -26.84 6.58 1.86
CA THR A 653 -27.67 5.95 0.82
C THR A 653 -27.10 6.11 -0.59
N GLY A 654 -26.36 7.20 -0.84
CA GLY A 654 -25.66 7.46 -2.10
C GLY A 654 -24.47 6.51 -2.31
N SER A 655 -23.66 6.29 -1.28
CA SER A 655 -22.42 5.52 -1.39
C SER A 655 -22.57 4.02 -1.08
N ALA A 656 -23.63 3.61 -0.37
CA ALA A 656 -23.78 2.24 0.14
C ALA A 656 -23.68 1.13 -0.93
N LYS A 657 -24.22 1.35 -2.13
CA LYS A 657 -24.19 0.32 -3.20
C LYS A 657 -22.75 0.03 -3.65
N VAL A 658 -21.95 1.08 -3.85
CA VAL A 658 -20.58 0.95 -4.35
C VAL A 658 -19.69 0.36 -3.27
N VAL A 659 -19.78 0.86 -2.04
CA VAL A 659 -19.01 0.34 -0.90
C VAL A 659 -19.33 -1.13 -0.61
N THR A 660 -20.60 -1.55 -0.75
CA THR A 660 -20.98 -2.96 -0.59
C THR A 660 -20.39 -3.85 -1.68
N ALA A 661 -20.40 -3.39 -2.93
CA ALA A 661 -19.82 -4.14 -4.03
C ALA A 661 -18.30 -4.27 -3.87
N ALA A 662 -17.63 -3.16 -3.56
CA ALA A 662 -16.20 -3.09 -3.32
C ALA A 662 -15.75 -4.01 -2.17
N GLY A 663 -16.38 -3.89 -1.00
CA GLY A 663 -16.07 -4.74 0.15
C GLY A 663 -16.32 -6.23 -0.11
N LEU A 664 -17.37 -6.58 -0.86
CA LEU A 664 -17.64 -7.97 -1.24
C LEU A 664 -16.60 -8.51 -2.24
N ILE A 665 -16.15 -7.68 -3.19
CA ILE A 665 -15.11 -8.06 -4.15
C ILE A 665 -13.78 -8.26 -3.43
N MET A 666 -13.35 -7.32 -2.60
CA MET A 666 -12.11 -7.48 -1.85
C MET A 666 -12.16 -8.72 -0.96
N PHE A 667 -13.26 -8.92 -0.22
CA PHE A 667 -13.46 -10.14 0.56
C PHE A 667 -13.32 -11.41 -0.30
N ALA A 668 -13.99 -11.47 -1.47
CA ALA A 668 -13.92 -12.62 -2.36
C ALA A 668 -12.51 -12.89 -2.91
N VAL A 669 -11.76 -11.83 -3.22
CA VAL A 669 -10.37 -11.93 -3.70
C VAL A 669 -9.47 -12.52 -2.60
N PHE A 670 -9.51 -11.97 -1.39
CA PHE A 670 -8.68 -12.46 -0.29
C PHE A 670 -9.06 -13.88 0.15
N VAL A 671 -10.36 -14.19 0.23
CA VAL A 671 -10.83 -15.55 0.56
C VAL A 671 -10.36 -16.59 -0.44
N ALA A 672 -10.17 -16.22 -1.72
CA ALA A 672 -9.69 -17.17 -2.72
C ALA A 672 -8.26 -17.66 -2.48
N PHE A 673 -7.45 -16.89 -1.75
CA PHE A 673 -6.10 -17.30 -1.34
C PHE A 673 -6.08 -18.16 -0.07
N VAL A 674 -7.23 -18.39 0.60
CA VAL A 674 -7.29 -19.16 1.85
C VAL A 674 -7.22 -20.69 1.62
N PRO A 675 -7.91 -21.31 0.66
CA PRO A 675 -7.91 -22.77 0.54
C PRO A 675 -6.57 -23.39 0.10
N GLU A 676 -5.89 -22.75 -0.86
CA GLU A 676 -4.66 -23.27 -1.50
C GLU A 676 -3.42 -22.42 -1.22
N GLY A 677 -3.53 -21.40 -0.37
CA GLY A 677 -2.33 -20.69 0.09
C GLY A 677 -1.37 -21.63 0.82
N ASP A 678 -0.08 -21.35 0.75
CA ASP A 678 0.89 -21.97 1.64
C ASP A 678 0.62 -21.55 3.10
N SER A 679 1.10 -22.34 4.06
CA SER A 679 1.13 -22.10 5.50
C SER A 679 1.43 -20.65 5.90
N SER A 680 2.30 -19.97 5.15
CA SER A 680 2.64 -18.55 5.35
C SER A 680 1.56 -17.57 4.87
N LEU A 681 0.90 -17.86 3.75
CA LEU A 681 -0.04 -16.94 3.08
C LEU A 681 -1.46 -17.08 3.63
N LYS A 682 -1.90 -18.29 3.97
CA LYS A 682 -3.28 -18.55 4.44
C LYS A 682 -3.69 -17.67 5.62
N PRO A 683 -2.88 -17.52 6.70
CA PRO A 683 -3.25 -16.67 7.83
C PRO A 683 -3.36 -15.19 7.45
N ILE A 684 -2.46 -14.70 6.58
CA ILE A 684 -2.49 -13.32 6.09
C ILE A 684 -3.75 -13.09 5.25
N ALA A 685 -4.04 -13.98 4.29
CA ALA A 685 -5.22 -13.88 3.43
C ALA A 685 -6.53 -13.93 4.24
N LEU A 686 -6.63 -14.85 5.21
CA LEU A 686 -7.80 -14.95 6.09
C LEU A 686 -7.96 -13.68 6.94
N GLY A 687 -6.88 -13.22 7.57
CA GLY A 687 -6.89 -12.01 8.37
C GLY A 687 -7.31 -10.78 7.56
N LEU A 688 -6.82 -10.67 6.31
CA LEU A 688 -7.17 -9.56 5.41
C LEU A 688 -8.63 -9.64 4.98
N ALA A 689 -9.10 -10.83 4.57
CA ALA A 689 -10.49 -11.06 4.22
C ALA A 689 -11.42 -10.69 5.38
N ALA A 690 -11.15 -11.24 6.57
CA ALA A 690 -11.94 -11.00 7.77
C ALA A 690 -11.91 -9.52 8.18
N GLY A 691 -10.72 -8.92 8.26
CA GLY A 691 -10.53 -7.52 8.62
C GLY A 691 -11.26 -6.57 7.68
N ILE A 692 -11.18 -6.80 6.36
CA ILE A 692 -11.89 -5.99 5.36
C ILE A 692 -13.40 -6.18 5.45
N ALA A 693 -13.89 -7.41 5.63
CA ALA A 693 -15.33 -7.66 5.77
C ALA A 693 -15.89 -6.98 7.03
N ILE A 694 -15.19 -7.10 8.16
CA ILE A 694 -15.56 -6.43 9.41
C ILE A 694 -15.53 -4.91 9.21
N ASP A 695 -14.47 -4.38 8.60
CA ASP A 695 -14.35 -2.96 8.35
C ASP A 695 -15.48 -2.45 7.44
N ALA A 696 -15.70 -3.09 6.29
CA ALA A 696 -16.70 -2.65 5.32
C ALA A 696 -18.14 -2.72 5.87
N PHE A 697 -18.50 -3.79 6.58
CA PHE A 697 -19.89 -4.05 6.97
C PHE A 697 -20.22 -3.65 8.42
N LEU A 698 -19.36 -4.01 9.38
CA LEU A 698 -19.62 -3.75 10.80
C LEU A 698 -19.11 -2.37 11.22
N VAL A 699 -17.92 -1.98 10.80
CA VAL A 699 -17.39 -0.66 11.15
C VAL A 699 -18.04 0.41 10.29
N ARG A 700 -17.84 0.34 8.98
CA ARG A 700 -18.18 1.43 8.07
C ARG A 700 -19.66 1.55 7.76
N MET A 701 -20.35 0.43 7.58
CA MET A 701 -21.80 0.48 7.32
C MET A 701 -22.66 0.60 8.58
N THR A 702 -22.09 0.37 9.76
CA THR A 702 -22.87 0.28 11.00
C THR A 702 -22.30 1.18 12.10
N LEU A 703 -21.06 0.98 12.54
CA LEU A 703 -20.44 1.77 13.61
C LEU A 703 -20.26 3.25 13.23
N ILE A 704 -19.69 3.56 12.05
CA ILE A 704 -19.40 4.94 11.63
C ILE A 704 -20.67 5.79 11.54
N PRO A 705 -21.77 5.38 10.86
CA PRO A 705 -23.01 6.16 10.86
C PRO A 705 -23.61 6.35 12.26
N ALA A 706 -23.46 5.36 13.15
CA ALA A 706 -23.90 5.48 14.54
C ALA A 706 -23.06 6.52 15.32
N LEU A 707 -21.73 6.47 15.21
CA LEU A 707 -20.83 7.42 15.85
C LEU A 707 -21.04 8.84 15.32
N MET A 708 -21.20 9.00 14.01
CA MET A 708 -21.52 10.29 13.38
C MET A 708 -22.87 10.83 13.87
N ALA A 709 -23.88 9.98 14.04
CA ALA A 709 -25.16 10.37 14.63
C ALA A 709 -25.05 10.77 16.11
N ILE A 710 -24.14 10.16 16.87
CA ILE A 710 -23.85 10.56 18.27
C ILE A 710 -23.20 11.94 18.28
N LEU A 711 -22.11 12.11 17.51
CA LEU A 711 -21.31 13.34 17.44
C LEU A 711 -22.09 14.53 16.88
N GLY A 712 -23.00 14.31 15.92
CA GLY A 712 -23.80 15.35 15.30
C GLY A 712 -22.94 16.43 14.64
N GLU A 713 -23.17 17.69 15.00
CA GLU A 713 -22.42 18.84 14.49
C GLU A 713 -20.92 18.81 14.84
N ARG A 714 -20.56 18.17 15.96
CA ARG A 714 -19.15 18.11 16.43
C ARG A 714 -18.27 17.27 15.52
N ALA A 715 -18.88 16.34 14.75
CA ALA A 715 -18.15 15.51 13.80
C ALA A 715 -17.40 16.35 12.76
N TRP A 716 -17.83 17.58 12.49
CA TRP A 716 -17.28 18.46 11.45
C TRP A 716 -16.44 19.60 12.01
N HIS A 717 -16.14 19.59 13.31
CA HIS A 717 -15.42 20.68 13.96
C HIS A 717 -13.90 20.53 13.82
N ILE A 718 -13.24 21.66 13.55
CA ILE A 718 -11.79 21.80 13.57
C ILE A 718 -11.38 23.01 14.42
N PRO A 719 -10.31 22.91 15.23
CA PRO A 719 -9.74 24.06 15.93
C PRO A 719 -9.15 25.08 14.93
N GLY A 720 -9.40 26.37 15.15
CA GLY A 720 -8.96 27.42 14.21
C GLY A 720 -7.44 27.56 14.05
N TRP A 721 -6.63 27.14 15.03
CA TRP A 721 -5.18 27.10 14.87
C TRP A 721 -4.73 26.00 13.91
N LEU A 722 -5.43 24.87 13.91
CA LEU A 722 -5.13 23.73 13.05
C LEU A 722 -5.60 24.02 11.62
N GLU A 723 -6.75 24.67 11.47
CA GLU A 723 -7.27 25.12 10.17
C GLU A 723 -6.29 26.03 9.41
N ARG A 724 -5.50 26.84 10.11
CA ARG A 724 -4.48 27.72 9.52
C ARG A 724 -3.23 26.99 9.04
N ILE A 725 -2.89 25.86 9.65
CA ILE A 725 -1.68 25.09 9.34
C ILE A 725 -1.94 24.05 8.25
N LEU A 726 -3.17 23.53 8.17
CA LEU A 726 -3.48 22.44 7.25
C LEU A 726 -3.51 22.89 5.79
N PRO A 727 -2.82 22.15 4.89
CA PRO A 727 -2.88 22.44 3.46
C PRO A 727 -4.29 22.22 2.89
N SER A 728 -4.66 22.96 1.85
CA SER A 728 -5.89 22.74 1.09
C SER A 728 -5.67 21.73 -0.03
N VAL A 729 -6.23 20.52 0.11
CA VAL A 729 -6.19 19.48 -0.93
C VAL A 729 -7.59 19.27 -1.50
N ASP A 730 -7.77 19.54 -2.79
CA ASP A 730 -9.03 19.28 -3.51
C ASP A 730 -9.12 17.80 -3.92
N ILE A 731 -9.78 17.00 -3.08
CA ILE A 731 -9.99 15.55 -3.26
C ILE A 731 -11.32 15.28 -3.96
N GLU A 732 -12.33 16.13 -3.76
CA GLU A 732 -13.70 15.94 -4.26
C GLU A 732 -13.89 16.48 -5.68
N GLY A 733 -12.93 17.27 -6.19
CA GLY A 733 -12.98 17.88 -7.51
C GLY A 733 -13.82 19.15 -7.55
N GLU A 734 -13.92 19.86 -6.42
CA GLU A 734 -14.61 21.14 -6.33
C GLU A 734 -14.07 22.12 -7.38
N ALA A 735 -12.77 22.09 -7.68
CA ALA A 735 -12.18 22.94 -8.70
C ALA A 735 -12.70 22.60 -10.11
N VAL A 736 -12.97 21.33 -10.40
CA VAL A 736 -13.54 20.87 -11.69
C VAL A 736 -15.00 21.31 -11.81
N GLU A 737 -15.78 21.20 -10.73
CA GLU A 737 -17.17 21.68 -10.72
C GLU A 737 -17.23 23.22 -10.82
N ARG A 738 -16.35 23.93 -10.13
CA ARG A 738 -16.21 25.38 -10.22
C ARG A 738 -15.81 25.83 -11.63
N GLU A 739 -14.85 25.13 -12.27
CA GLU A 739 -14.50 25.39 -13.69
C GLU A 739 -15.70 25.22 -14.62
N ARG A 740 -16.58 24.25 -14.35
CA ARG A 740 -17.79 24.04 -15.15
C ARG A 740 -18.84 25.12 -14.89
N HIS A 741 -19.16 25.41 -13.63
CA HIS A 741 -20.13 26.44 -13.27
C HIS A 741 -19.75 27.81 -13.81
N LEU A 742 -18.45 28.05 -13.98
CA LEU A 742 -17.89 29.28 -14.52
C LEU A 742 -17.34 29.10 -15.95
N ALA A 743 -17.71 28.03 -16.67
CA ALA A 743 -17.20 27.79 -18.02
C ALA A 743 -17.61 28.93 -18.99
N GLU A 744 -18.84 29.41 -18.81
CA GLU A 744 -19.45 30.50 -19.57
C GLU A 744 -19.08 31.88 -19.01
N TRP A 745 -18.58 31.99 -17.77
CA TRP A 745 -18.11 33.26 -17.19
C TRP A 745 -16.69 33.59 -17.69
N PRO A 746 -16.36 34.83 -18.10
CA PRO A 746 -17.09 36.09 -17.86
C PRO A 746 -18.26 36.39 -18.82
N GLY A 747 -18.45 35.59 -19.88
CA GLY A 747 -19.52 35.80 -20.87
C GLY A 747 -19.16 36.82 -21.97
N ASP A 748 -17.90 37.27 -21.99
CA ASP A 748 -17.32 38.21 -22.95
C ASP A 748 -15.94 37.72 -23.45
N ASP A 749 -15.32 38.45 -24.37
CA ASP A 749 -14.01 38.12 -24.98
C ASP A 749 -12.80 38.47 -24.07
N SER A 750 -13.00 38.57 -22.76
CA SER A 750 -11.92 38.89 -21.81
C SER A 750 -10.91 37.76 -21.68
N VAL A 751 -9.64 38.08 -21.93
CA VAL A 751 -8.49 37.20 -21.66
C VAL A 751 -8.13 37.25 -20.18
N VAL A 752 -8.33 38.39 -19.50
CA VAL A 752 -8.23 38.51 -18.04
C VAL A 752 -9.53 39.07 -17.49
N ALA A 753 -10.17 38.34 -16.59
CA ALA A 753 -11.39 38.76 -15.92
C ALA A 753 -11.26 38.55 -14.42
N ALA A 754 -11.60 39.56 -13.63
CA ALA A 754 -11.72 39.47 -12.18
C ALA A 754 -13.05 40.06 -11.71
N ASP A 755 -13.74 39.35 -10.81
CA ASP A 755 -14.92 39.86 -10.11
C ASP A 755 -14.73 39.75 -8.60
N ASP A 756 -14.90 40.87 -7.91
CA ASP A 756 -14.91 40.96 -6.46
C ASP A 756 -13.63 40.40 -5.81
N LEU A 757 -12.50 40.55 -6.50
CA LEU A 757 -11.23 39.91 -6.12
C LEU A 757 -10.63 40.56 -4.88
N SER A 758 -10.30 39.74 -3.88
CA SER A 758 -9.72 40.19 -2.61
C SER A 758 -8.45 39.41 -2.25
N ILE A 759 -7.46 40.13 -1.73
CA ILE A 759 -6.18 39.63 -1.22
C ILE A 759 -5.89 40.32 0.12
N ALA A 760 -6.27 39.66 1.21
CA ALA A 760 -6.27 40.19 2.56
C ALA A 760 -4.85 40.58 3.04
N ASP A 761 -3.86 39.74 2.77
CA ASP A 761 -2.45 39.98 3.15
C ASP A 761 -1.87 41.24 2.48
N ALA A 762 -2.44 41.66 1.36
CA ALA A 762 -2.00 42.81 0.58
C ALA A 762 -2.92 44.04 0.73
N GLY A 763 -4.03 43.92 1.48
CA GLY A 763 -5.04 44.97 1.61
C GLY A 763 -5.77 45.30 0.30
N VAL A 764 -5.85 44.35 -0.64
CA VAL A 764 -6.57 44.50 -1.90
C VAL A 764 -7.98 43.96 -1.71
N GLU A 765 -9.02 44.76 -1.96
CA GLU A 765 -10.41 44.34 -1.76
C GLU A 765 -11.27 44.73 -2.97
N HIS A 766 -12.24 43.87 -3.33
CA HIS A 766 -13.30 44.15 -4.29
C HIS A 766 -12.82 44.61 -5.69
N VAL A 767 -11.73 44.01 -6.21
CA VAL A 767 -11.20 44.38 -7.53
C VAL A 767 -12.02 43.73 -8.66
N HIS A 768 -12.48 44.57 -9.59
CA HIS A 768 -13.10 44.16 -10.84
C HIS A 768 -12.23 44.57 -12.04
N LEU A 769 -12.04 43.64 -12.98
CA LEU A 769 -11.15 43.81 -14.13
C LEU A 769 -11.73 43.07 -15.35
N ARG A 770 -11.67 43.68 -16.53
CA ARG A 770 -12.04 43.05 -17.81
C ARG A 770 -11.08 43.46 -18.93
N VAL A 771 -10.09 42.62 -19.23
CA VAL A 771 -9.11 42.86 -20.29
C VAL A 771 -9.37 41.95 -21.48
N PRO A 772 -9.81 42.47 -22.64
CA PRO A 772 -9.99 41.67 -23.85
C PRO A 772 -8.64 41.24 -24.45
N ALA A 773 -8.70 40.29 -25.40
CA ALA A 773 -7.56 40.04 -26.28
C ALA A 773 -7.15 41.35 -26.98
N HIS A 774 -5.85 41.61 -27.12
CA HIS A 774 -5.32 42.91 -27.59
C HIS A 774 -5.56 44.12 -26.65
N GLY A 775 -6.20 43.93 -25.49
CA GLY A 775 -6.48 44.98 -24.51
C GLY A 775 -5.26 45.37 -23.68
N ALA A 776 -5.32 46.53 -23.04
CA ALA A 776 -4.35 46.96 -22.03
C ALA A 776 -5.08 47.48 -20.79
N ALA A 777 -4.56 47.17 -19.61
CA ALA A 777 -5.07 47.71 -18.35
C ALA A 777 -3.92 48.27 -17.49
N VAL A 778 -4.19 49.39 -16.82
CA VAL A 778 -3.28 50.00 -15.85
C VAL A 778 -3.92 49.89 -14.47
N LEU A 779 -3.26 49.16 -13.58
CA LEU A 779 -3.63 49.03 -12.17
C LEU A 779 -2.85 50.08 -11.37
N SER A 780 -3.54 51.01 -10.73
CA SER A 780 -2.94 52.05 -9.89
C SER A 780 -3.48 52.01 -8.47
N GLY A 781 -2.71 52.54 -7.51
CA GLY A 781 -3.07 52.56 -6.10
C GLY A 781 -1.93 53.11 -5.24
N SER A 782 -2.23 53.42 -3.99
CA SER A 782 -1.31 54.04 -3.03
C SER A 782 -0.21 53.09 -2.53
N SER A 783 -0.44 51.78 -2.56
CA SER A 783 0.51 50.76 -2.12
C SER A 783 1.14 50.00 -3.28
N SER A 784 2.44 50.24 -3.53
CA SER A 784 3.22 49.48 -4.51
C SER A 784 3.31 47.99 -4.17
N GLY A 785 3.29 47.64 -2.88
CA GLY A 785 3.24 46.25 -2.42
C GLY A 785 1.92 45.57 -2.80
N ALA A 786 0.79 46.26 -2.63
CA ALA A 786 -0.54 45.75 -2.98
C ALA A 786 -0.67 45.51 -4.50
N LEU A 787 -0.22 46.48 -5.29
CA LEU A 787 -0.17 46.38 -6.75
C LEU A 787 0.69 45.19 -7.22
N ARG A 788 1.86 44.98 -6.59
CA ARG A 788 2.74 43.86 -6.92
C ARG A 788 2.11 42.51 -6.60
N VAL A 789 1.46 42.38 -5.45
CA VAL A 789 0.79 41.12 -5.08
C VAL A 789 -0.37 40.84 -6.04
N LEU A 790 -1.15 41.86 -6.43
CA LEU A 790 -2.21 41.72 -7.42
C LEU A 790 -1.67 41.32 -8.81
N ALA A 791 -0.56 41.93 -9.26
CA ALA A 791 0.13 41.55 -10.49
C ALA A 791 0.60 40.09 -10.46
N LEU A 792 1.19 39.67 -9.34
CA LEU A 792 1.61 38.28 -9.14
C LEU A 792 0.40 37.33 -9.09
N ALA A 793 -0.73 37.74 -8.51
CA ALA A 793 -1.96 36.94 -8.48
C ALA A 793 -2.51 36.71 -9.90
N ILE A 794 -2.61 37.76 -10.72
CA ILE A 794 -3.00 37.66 -12.13
C ILE A 794 -2.02 36.77 -12.90
N ALA A 795 -0.74 36.83 -12.58
CA ALA A 795 0.27 35.97 -13.19
C ALA A 795 0.29 34.52 -12.65
N GLY A 796 -0.64 34.14 -11.76
CA GLY A 796 -0.71 32.82 -11.14
C GLY A 796 0.40 32.53 -10.11
N ARG A 797 1.12 33.56 -9.66
CA ARG A 797 2.27 33.51 -8.74
C ARG A 797 1.93 33.89 -7.30
N ALA A 798 0.74 34.45 -7.05
CA ALA A 798 0.19 34.68 -5.71
C ALA A 798 -1.24 34.10 -5.60
N THR A 799 -1.68 33.81 -4.38
CA THR A 799 -3.03 33.31 -4.08
C THR A 799 -3.99 34.46 -3.79
N THR A 800 -5.28 34.22 -4.01
CA THR A 800 -6.38 35.16 -3.76
C THR A 800 -7.28 34.57 -2.68
N ASP A 801 -7.79 35.41 -1.78
CA ASP A 801 -8.59 34.96 -0.64
C ASP A 801 -10.08 34.84 -0.99
N ASP A 802 -10.58 35.78 -1.78
CA ASP A 802 -11.98 35.79 -2.24
C ASP A 802 -12.11 36.38 -3.66
N GLY A 803 -13.27 36.18 -4.28
CA GLY A 803 -13.58 36.63 -5.63
C GLY A 803 -13.22 35.62 -6.73
N ARG A 804 -13.45 36.02 -7.98
CA ARG A 804 -13.24 35.18 -9.18
C ARG A 804 -12.13 35.78 -10.02
N LEU A 805 -11.22 34.94 -10.51
CA LEU A 805 -10.15 35.35 -11.41
C LEU A 805 -9.95 34.32 -12.53
N ARG A 806 -10.05 34.76 -13.78
CA ARG A 806 -9.76 33.97 -14.97
C ARG A 806 -8.71 34.68 -15.81
N VAL A 807 -7.68 33.94 -16.20
CA VAL A 807 -6.51 34.45 -16.93
C VAL A 807 -6.20 33.48 -18.06
N ALA A 808 -6.12 34.00 -19.28
CA ALA A 808 -5.88 33.24 -20.51
C ALA A 808 -6.82 32.02 -20.64
N GLY A 809 -8.09 32.22 -20.31
CA GLY A 809 -9.11 31.17 -20.39
C GLY A 809 -9.15 30.20 -19.20
N HIS A 810 -8.29 30.35 -18.19
CA HIS A 810 -8.18 29.44 -17.04
C HIS A 810 -8.52 30.10 -15.70
N LEU A 811 -9.26 29.41 -14.84
CA LEU A 811 -9.64 29.89 -13.51
C LEU A 811 -8.51 29.70 -12.49
N LEU A 812 -8.25 30.74 -11.70
CA LEU A 812 -7.27 30.75 -10.62
C LEU A 812 -7.98 30.57 -9.26
N PRO A 813 -7.32 29.90 -8.28
CA PRO A 813 -5.94 29.38 -8.34
C PRO A 813 -5.79 28.00 -9.02
N GLY A 814 -6.89 27.34 -9.43
CA GLY A 814 -6.90 25.94 -9.87
C GLY A 814 -5.96 25.59 -11.04
N ARG A 815 -5.65 26.56 -11.91
CA ARG A 815 -4.75 26.42 -13.08
C ARG A 815 -3.49 27.28 -12.96
N ALA A 816 -3.12 27.71 -11.75
CA ALA A 816 -2.01 28.63 -11.53
C ALA A 816 -0.69 28.17 -12.17
N ALA A 817 -0.38 26.86 -12.12
CA ALA A 817 0.84 26.33 -12.75
C ALA A 817 0.88 26.54 -14.27
N TRP A 818 -0.25 26.34 -14.96
CA TRP A 818 -0.35 26.59 -16.40
C TRP A 818 -0.24 28.09 -16.69
N VAL A 819 -0.95 28.92 -15.92
CA VAL A 819 -0.91 30.39 -16.05
C VAL A 819 0.51 30.90 -15.84
N ARG A 820 1.24 30.42 -14.84
CA ARG A 820 2.65 30.80 -14.59
C ARG A 820 3.57 30.53 -15.78
N ALA A 821 3.34 29.42 -16.49
CA ALA A 821 4.14 29.03 -17.65
C ALA A 821 3.78 29.80 -18.94
N HIS A 822 2.58 30.39 -19.02
CA HIS A 822 2.06 31.02 -20.25
C HIS A 822 1.75 32.52 -20.11
N VAL A 823 1.90 33.09 -18.91
CA VAL A 823 1.80 34.52 -18.64
C VAL A 823 3.19 35.06 -18.38
N GLY A 824 3.62 35.96 -19.26
CA GLY A 824 4.88 36.67 -19.14
C GLY A 824 4.82 37.65 -17.98
N THR A 825 5.88 37.71 -17.18
CA THR A 825 5.97 38.65 -16.05
C THR A 825 7.28 39.39 -16.09
N VAL A 826 7.22 40.70 -15.92
CA VAL A 826 8.38 41.58 -15.77
C VAL A 826 8.23 42.26 -14.42
N LEU A 827 9.16 41.98 -13.51
CA LEU A 827 9.13 42.55 -12.16
C LEU A 827 10.21 43.62 -12.08
N VAL A 828 9.81 44.89 -12.11
CA VAL A 828 10.77 46.01 -12.07
C VAL A 828 11.30 46.17 -10.63
N ALA A 829 12.23 45.31 -10.25
CA ALA A 829 13.03 45.43 -9.04
C ALA A 829 14.39 46.06 -9.39
N ASP A 830 14.68 47.21 -8.77
CA ASP A 830 15.97 47.94 -8.74
C ASP A 830 16.96 47.68 -9.91
N GLY A 831 16.56 48.11 -11.12
CA GLY A 831 17.46 48.62 -12.16
C GLY A 831 18.16 47.62 -13.11
N THR A 832 18.08 47.96 -14.41
CA THR A 832 18.90 47.53 -15.58
C THR A 832 18.51 46.27 -16.39
N ALA A 833 17.59 45.41 -15.93
CA ALA A 833 17.24 44.18 -16.67
C ALA A 833 15.80 44.10 -17.24
N ALA A 834 14.95 45.13 -17.05
CA ALA A 834 13.53 45.07 -17.42
C ALA A 834 13.29 44.77 -18.93
N ALA A 835 14.15 45.30 -19.80
CA ALA A 835 14.05 45.05 -21.23
C ALA A 835 14.39 43.59 -21.57
N SER A 836 15.45 43.03 -20.99
CA SER A 836 15.82 41.62 -21.17
C SER A 836 14.76 40.67 -20.61
N GLU A 837 14.21 40.97 -19.44
CA GLU A 837 13.11 40.20 -18.84
C GLU A 837 11.87 40.23 -19.74
N LEU A 838 11.52 41.40 -20.30
CA LEU A 838 10.42 41.49 -21.26
C LEU A 838 10.68 40.65 -22.51
N SER A 839 11.91 40.66 -23.03
CA SER A 839 12.26 39.82 -24.17
C SER A 839 12.15 38.33 -23.87
N GLU A 840 12.53 37.91 -22.66
CA GLU A 840 12.38 36.53 -22.22
C GLU A 840 10.90 36.16 -22.04
N ALA A 841 10.12 37.05 -21.41
CA ALA A 841 8.68 36.89 -21.23
C ALA A 841 7.93 36.76 -22.57
N LEU A 842 8.38 37.47 -23.62
CA LEU A 842 7.77 37.44 -24.95
C LEU A 842 8.19 36.25 -25.82
N ARG A 843 9.30 35.54 -25.52
CA ARG A 843 9.77 34.39 -26.32
C ARG A 843 8.72 33.28 -26.46
N GLY A 844 7.91 33.09 -25.42
CA GLY A 844 6.85 32.08 -25.39
C GLY A 844 5.57 32.46 -26.14
N ARG A 845 5.47 33.64 -26.76
CA ARG A 845 4.23 34.21 -27.32
C ARG A 845 3.08 34.15 -26.29
N PRO A 846 3.25 34.77 -25.11
CA PRO A 846 2.25 34.69 -24.05
C PRO A 846 0.94 35.38 -24.45
N ALA A 847 -0.19 34.87 -23.96
CA ALA A 847 -1.49 35.51 -24.17
C ALA A 847 -1.63 36.80 -23.33
N VAL A 848 -0.91 36.88 -22.21
CA VAL A 848 -0.93 38.01 -21.26
C VAL A 848 0.50 38.31 -20.81
N VAL A 849 0.85 39.60 -20.75
CA VAL A 849 2.09 40.07 -20.12
C VAL A 849 1.74 41.03 -18.99
N VAL A 850 2.27 40.75 -17.80
CA VAL A 850 2.13 41.59 -16.60
C VAL A 850 3.46 42.30 -16.33
N ILE A 851 3.44 43.62 -16.24
CA ILE A 851 4.62 44.45 -15.96
C ILE A 851 4.37 45.21 -14.66
N ASP A 852 5.14 44.89 -13.64
CA ASP A 852 5.01 45.49 -12.32
C ASP A 852 5.86 46.77 -12.18
N ALA A 853 5.37 47.76 -11.44
CA ALA A 853 6.08 48.97 -11.01
C ALA A 853 6.69 49.81 -12.15
N VAL A 854 5.90 50.12 -13.17
CA VAL A 854 6.32 50.90 -14.36
C VAL A 854 6.79 52.32 -14.00
N ASP A 855 6.32 52.87 -12.89
CA ASP A 855 6.73 54.17 -12.35
C ASP A 855 8.18 54.20 -11.87
N ARG A 856 8.82 53.05 -11.65
CA ARG A 856 10.24 52.95 -11.30
C ARG A 856 11.18 53.01 -12.51
N LEU A 857 10.64 52.86 -13.72
CA LEU A 857 11.44 52.89 -14.93
C LEU A 857 11.79 54.32 -15.33
N SER A 858 13.05 54.52 -15.72
CA SER A 858 13.49 55.74 -16.38
C SER A 858 12.76 55.93 -17.71
N ARG A 859 12.79 57.14 -18.25
CA ARG A 859 12.16 57.45 -19.54
C ARG A 859 12.75 56.61 -20.68
N ASP A 860 14.08 56.46 -20.70
CA ASP A 860 14.79 55.69 -21.73
C ASP A 860 14.43 54.19 -21.66
N GLU A 861 14.28 53.64 -20.45
CA GLU A 861 13.83 52.25 -20.26
C GLU A 861 12.38 52.07 -20.72
N ARG A 862 11.48 53.03 -20.42
CA ARG A 862 10.09 52.99 -20.93
C ARG A 862 10.04 53.07 -22.45
N ASP A 863 10.86 53.91 -23.08
CA ASP A 863 10.92 53.99 -24.54
C ASP A 863 11.43 52.66 -25.14
N GLN A 864 12.44 52.02 -24.52
CA GLN A 864 12.93 50.70 -24.94
C GLN A 864 11.88 49.58 -24.77
N LEU A 865 11.16 49.54 -23.65
CA LEU A 865 10.08 48.58 -23.42
C LEU A 865 8.94 48.83 -24.41
N GLY A 866 8.58 50.09 -24.65
CA GLY A 866 7.53 50.50 -25.58
C GLY A 866 7.84 50.04 -27.02
N ALA A 867 9.09 50.16 -27.46
CA ALA A 867 9.52 49.63 -28.75
C ALA A 867 9.38 48.10 -28.84
N ARG A 868 9.82 47.36 -27.81
CA ARG A 868 9.70 45.89 -27.78
C ARG A 868 8.25 45.40 -27.71
N LEU A 869 7.39 46.10 -26.97
CA LEU A 869 5.96 45.79 -26.89
C LEU A 869 5.23 46.11 -28.21
N ARG A 870 5.69 47.12 -28.95
CA ARG A 870 5.16 47.45 -30.28
C ARG A 870 5.46 46.35 -31.30
N ASP A 871 6.63 45.74 -31.20
CA ASP A 871 7.07 44.63 -32.06
C ASP A 871 6.52 43.26 -31.61
N ALA A 872 5.93 43.19 -30.41
CA ALA A 872 5.32 41.97 -29.87
C ALA A 872 4.03 41.59 -30.60
N ASP A 873 3.57 40.35 -30.40
CA ASP A 873 2.33 39.87 -31.01
C ASP A 873 1.15 40.78 -30.61
N PRO A 874 0.43 41.39 -31.57
CA PRO A 874 -0.63 42.33 -31.26
C PRO A 874 -1.76 41.68 -30.44
N SER A 875 -1.91 40.35 -30.46
CA SER A 875 -2.92 39.60 -29.67
C SER A 875 -2.65 39.54 -28.18
N THR A 876 -1.43 39.89 -27.75
CA THR A 876 -1.04 39.91 -26.34
C THR A 876 -1.81 40.98 -25.57
N ALA A 877 -2.46 40.59 -24.47
CA ALA A 877 -3.03 41.52 -23.50
C ALA A 877 -1.95 42.05 -22.54
N LEU A 878 -1.99 43.33 -22.20
CA LEU A 878 -0.99 43.98 -21.34
C LEU A 878 -1.60 44.45 -20.03
N ILE A 879 -0.98 44.11 -18.90
CA ILE A 879 -1.38 44.58 -17.57
C ILE A 879 -0.18 45.25 -16.93
N LEU A 880 -0.30 46.54 -16.64
CA LEU A 880 0.78 47.33 -16.05
C LEU A 880 0.36 47.78 -14.65
N THR A 881 1.26 47.74 -13.69
CA THR A 881 1.05 48.38 -12.38
C THR A 881 1.90 49.62 -12.24
N ALA A 882 1.35 50.67 -11.64
CA ALA A 882 2.09 51.89 -11.31
C ALA A 882 1.37 52.68 -10.22
N VAL A 883 2.11 53.23 -9.24
CA VAL A 883 1.51 54.05 -8.17
C VAL A 883 0.83 55.30 -8.76
N SER A 884 1.51 55.95 -9.71
CA SER A 884 0.91 56.97 -10.57
C SER A 884 0.63 56.35 -11.94
N PRO A 885 -0.55 56.55 -12.55
CA PRO A 885 -0.87 55.90 -13.82
C PRO A 885 -0.14 56.50 -15.02
N GLN A 886 0.31 57.76 -14.93
CA GLN A 886 0.87 58.48 -16.09
C GLN A 886 2.07 57.77 -16.73
N PRO A 887 3.07 57.25 -15.97
CA PRO A 887 4.17 56.53 -16.56
C PRO A 887 3.79 55.28 -17.37
N ALA A 888 2.75 54.56 -16.93
CA ALA A 888 2.22 53.38 -17.61
C ALA A 888 1.41 53.77 -18.85
N LEU A 889 0.66 54.87 -18.80
CA LEU A 889 -0.05 55.42 -19.96
C LEU A 889 0.93 55.84 -21.07
N ASP A 890 2.03 56.51 -20.71
CA ASP A 890 3.07 56.91 -21.67
C ASP A 890 3.69 55.68 -22.36
N LEU A 891 3.99 54.63 -21.58
CA LEU A 891 4.56 53.37 -22.09
C LEU A 891 3.58 52.67 -23.05
N LEU A 892 2.31 52.59 -22.69
CA LEU A 892 1.27 51.98 -23.53
C LEU A 892 1.01 52.78 -24.81
N ALA A 893 1.02 54.10 -24.74
CA ALA A 893 0.96 54.97 -25.92
C ALA A 893 2.16 54.71 -26.85
N ALA A 894 3.38 54.59 -26.31
CA ALA A 894 4.56 54.22 -27.06
C ALA A 894 4.49 52.79 -27.64
N ALA A 895 3.80 51.87 -26.98
CA ALA A 895 3.55 50.51 -27.47
C ALA A 895 2.41 50.40 -28.50
N GLY A 896 1.72 51.51 -28.83
CA GLY A 896 0.58 51.51 -29.76
C GLY A 896 -0.76 51.06 -29.13
N ARG A 897 -0.90 51.20 -27.81
CA ARG A 897 -2.12 50.86 -27.02
C ARG A 897 -2.70 52.11 -26.34
N PRO A 898 -3.27 53.08 -27.08
CA PRO A 898 -3.59 54.41 -26.54
C PRO A 898 -4.84 54.47 -25.64
N ALA A 899 -5.63 53.39 -25.53
CA ALA A 899 -6.87 53.36 -24.77
C ALA A 899 -6.91 52.20 -23.75
N PRO A 900 -6.07 52.23 -22.69
CA PRO A 900 -6.12 51.22 -21.65
C PRO A 900 -7.27 51.45 -20.67
N GLU A 901 -7.76 50.37 -20.08
CA GLU A 901 -8.65 50.42 -18.92
C GLU A 901 -7.84 50.88 -17.69
N LEU A 902 -8.29 51.94 -17.01
CA LEU A 902 -7.63 52.46 -15.81
C LEU A 902 -8.39 51.99 -14.57
N ILE A 903 -7.71 51.22 -13.71
CA ILE A 903 -8.31 50.64 -12.50
C ILE A 903 -7.51 51.11 -11.29
N ASP A 904 -8.13 51.98 -10.50
CA ASP A 904 -7.65 52.32 -9.17
C ASP A 904 -8.12 51.26 -8.17
N ILE A 905 -7.19 50.59 -7.49
CA ILE A 905 -7.46 49.52 -6.51
C ILE A 905 -7.89 50.05 -5.14
N ASP A 906 -7.67 51.34 -4.86
CA ASP A 906 -8.07 51.96 -3.59
C ASP A 906 -9.51 52.49 -3.62
N THR A 907 -10.12 52.56 -4.81
CA THR A 907 -11.49 53.07 -4.99
C THR A 907 -12.51 51.92 -4.98
N PRO A 908 -13.45 51.86 -4.03
CA PRO A 908 -14.45 50.79 -3.98
C PRO A 908 -15.37 50.79 -5.21
N ALA A 909 -15.66 49.59 -5.74
CA ALA A 909 -16.33 49.35 -7.02
C ALA A 909 -17.75 49.96 -7.16
N VAL A 910 -18.41 50.29 -6.04
CA VAL A 910 -19.78 50.85 -6.00
C VAL A 910 -19.90 52.20 -6.75
N ALA A 911 -18.79 52.91 -6.98
CA ALA A 911 -18.81 54.20 -7.68
C ALA A 911 -18.79 54.10 -9.23
N ARG A 912 -18.59 52.91 -9.84
CA ARG A 912 -18.28 52.80 -11.28
C ARG A 912 -19.45 52.43 -12.20
N THR A 913 -20.63 52.10 -11.67
CA THR A 913 -21.83 51.76 -12.47
C THR A 913 -22.77 52.94 -12.76
N ALA A 914 -22.43 54.18 -12.37
CA ALA A 914 -23.31 55.34 -12.56
C ALA A 914 -23.30 55.98 -13.97
N SER A 915 -22.62 55.39 -14.96
CA SER A 915 -22.56 55.95 -16.30
C SER A 915 -22.57 54.87 -17.38
N THR A 916 -23.69 54.17 -17.54
CA THR A 916 -24.39 53.89 -18.82
C THR A 916 -25.40 52.75 -18.63
N THR A 917 -26.53 52.88 -19.34
CA THR A 917 -27.64 51.93 -19.49
C THR A 917 -28.65 51.76 -18.34
N THR A 918 -29.65 52.64 -18.43
CA THR A 918 -31.08 52.42 -18.13
C THR A 918 -31.63 51.11 -18.74
N GLU A 919 -32.61 50.50 -18.05
CA GLU A 919 -33.60 49.49 -18.53
C GLU A 919 -33.09 48.04 -18.77
N VAL A 920 -33.71 46.93 -18.34
CA VAL A 920 -35.02 46.57 -17.75
C VAL A 920 -34.89 45.22 -17.01
N ASN A 921 -35.53 45.09 -15.85
CA ASN A 921 -35.81 43.81 -15.18
C ASN A 921 -36.94 43.05 -15.90
N ALA A 922 -36.72 41.78 -16.23
CA ALA A 922 -37.75 40.73 -16.32
C ALA A 922 -37.11 39.35 -16.13
#